data_AF-A0A1V5W598-F1
#
_entry.id   AF-A0A1V5W598-F1
#
_cell.length_a   1.000
_cell.length_b   1.000
_cell.length_c   1.000
_cell.angle_alpha   90.00
_cell.angle_beta   90.00
_cell.angle_gamma   90.00
#
_symmetry.space_group_name_H-M   'P 1'
#
loop_
_entity.id
_entity.type
_entity.pdbx_description
1 polymer ?
#
loop_
_entity_poly.entity_id
_entity_poly.type
_entity_poly.pdbx_seq_one_letter_code
_entity_poly.pdbx_strand_id
1 'polypeptide(L)'
;MNLSDIIKNDKDRLFIVDTECFIIFTGSSLDDDKPFIRLGTWEDLPVEIIPLIENIIITEKILGNPAVEQFNINIREVSSNRYIGSESVLKRFVEYQRNFGLDLTNVSLVNVEKDIPELSDKKNLSDKHQFIGVFYNDGNVKILHQGADIFDLKNIYENNLNIASIMEKISQNNKNSQRYNGKGIVVTDKNPLFYSKGYFTAFQFPRDCFHYLSNLEIDPAKIREILLPMQNILQLSPLLKFKNERSGKIRLFSTDEEKIELIKRLFKNATVQYQKFTDMNYKTGEGITISSYNGTPNIALSFKSDNSERELIIHFLKSPSRIKNILKEQSDGVIISYTAYEQSALLFKSVQKPIIILNDGNPNIKKIINSGFIILHDGIQYEFKSYSSETELLNSVDLKEELLELLKNNNGDEIKKSFESEINNLDPISKINYISLLKMKADSTKDRKLYGVLKSIIQENYISVDRLFNKLDQNLYVELSFINNSAYEIIRKNNSSASEIFIDYYNTESLQKTLLNKEQKTLANRILADRERLMKLIALFYEDKQELSSYGTMKKELKLLEKAIKDRKEVYNIEIFDEDNSIKGKRVRVRKKDEKSSLSQSKDGESKSFKTLAFIILILIIIAFVIFKLLTYKPKFNNILSSSDIKETKNENIVLTVKRVTEEEKDLLKKHNATITDYDIFRYANDVAIKNGYSSLSMSTIKTKNPNWIYPSNVFIMLDGEKVIVQKGDTLWDLSHAKLEKMNADFFKIIEEIEKTPAGTEKAKALITEAEKYSYTSFQKKIIEKLRSNK
;
A
#
# COMPACT_ATOMS: atom_id res chain seq x y z
N MET A 1 24.75 -19.45 19.71
CA MET A 1 23.38 -19.61 19.20
C MET A 1 23.52 -20.14 17.79
N ASN A 2 22.77 -21.19 17.43
CA ASN A 2 22.89 -21.87 16.15
C ASN A 2 21.66 -21.57 15.28
N LEU A 3 21.77 -21.81 13.96
CA LEU A 3 20.65 -21.66 13.02
C LEU A 3 19.41 -22.46 13.47
N SER A 4 19.62 -23.66 14.03
CA SER A 4 18.58 -24.54 14.56
C SER A 4 17.83 -23.97 15.78
N ASP A 5 18.40 -22.99 16.48
CA ASP A 5 17.74 -22.35 17.63
C ASP A 5 16.63 -21.39 17.16
N ILE A 6 16.76 -20.87 15.94
CA ILE A 6 15.83 -19.91 15.32
C ILE A 6 14.89 -20.63 14.34
N ILE A 7 15.44 -21.49 13.48
CA ILE A 7 14.71 -22.26 12.47
C ILE A 7 14.61 -23.72 12.94
N LYS A 8 13.56 -24.04 13.71
CA LYS A 8 13.36 -25.40 14.25
C LYS A 8 12.58 -26.29 13.28
N ASN A 9 11.71 -25.70 12.48
CA ASN A 9 10.90 -26.36 11.47
C ASN A 9 10.63 -25.42 10.28
N ASP A 10 9.98 -25.92 9.22
CA ASP A 10 9.76 -25.12 8.01
C ASP A 10 8.83 -23.90 8.22
N LYS A 11 7.92 -23.94 9.20
CA LYS A 11 7.08 -22.77 9.52
C LYS A 11 7.89 -21.63 10.15
N ASP A 12 9.03 -21.95 10.78
CA ASP A 12 9.92 -20.95 11.35
C ASP A 12 10.69 -20.13 10.31
N ARG A 13 10.66 -20.56 9.05
CA ARG A 13 11.31 -19.86 7.92
C ARG A 13 10.57 -18.59 7.49
N LEU A 14 9.31 -18.42 7.87
CA LEU A 14 8.50 -17.24 7.57
C LEU A 14 8.60 -16.20 8.69
N PHE A 15 8.95 -14.97 8.31
CA PHE A 15 8.97 -13.79 9.17
C PHE A 15 7.96 -12.77 8.65
N ILE A 16 6.96 -12.43 9.47
CA ILE A 16 6.02 -11.34 9.20
C ILE A 16 6.60 -10.08 9.86
N VAL A 17 7.11 -9.13 9.08
CA VAL A 17 7.85 -7.97 9.61
C VAL A 17 7.09 -6.66 9.49
N ASP A 18 5.96 -6.65 8.81
CA ASP A 18 5.02 -5.53 8.76
C ASP A 18 3.63 -6.04 8.34
N THR A 19 2.58 -5.23 8.54
CA THR A 19 1.60 -4.93 7.47
C THR A 19 1.37 -6.03 6.44
N GLU A 20 2.10 -5.82 5.36
CA GLU A 20 2.15 -6.67 4.19
C GLU A 20 3.62 -6.78 3.76
N CYS A 21 4.50 -7.11 4.70
CA CYS A 21 5.90 -7.39 4.41
C CYS A 21 6.31 -8.73 5.03
N PHE A 22 6.74 -9.65 4.17
CA PHE A 22 7.09 -11.01 4.53
C PHE A 22 8.50 -11.31 4.06
N ILE A 23 9.28 -11.95 4.91
CA ILE A 23 10.63 -12.41 4.61
C ILE A 23 10.67 -13.91 4.84
N ILE A 24 11.21 -14.66 3.86
CA ILE A 24 11.31 -16.10 3.92
C ILE A 24 12.78 -16.49 3.83
N PHE A 25 13.23 -17.28 4.81
CA PHE A 25 14.57 -17.84 4.83
C PHE A 25 14.64 -19.15 4.03
N THR A 26 15.31 -19.10 2.90
CA THR A 26 15.52 -20.24 1.99
C THR A 26 16.88 -20.92 2.15
N GLY A 27 17.73 -20.39 3.04
CA GLY A 27 19.03 -20.97 3.31
C GLY A 27 18.95 -22.35 3.96
N SER A 28 19.95 -23.16 3.65
CA SER A 28 20.26 -24.43 4.30
C SER A 28 21.42 -24.30 5.29
N SER A 29 22.23 -23.25 5.16
CA SER A 29 23.38 -22.96 6.02
C SER A 29 23.62 -21.44 6.19
N LEU A 30 24.61 -21.07 7.01
CA LEU A 30 25.06 -19.68 7.16
C LEU A 30 26.01 -19.23 6.03
N ASP A 31 26.52 -20.19 5.23
CA ASP A 31 27.38 -19.92 4.08
C ASP A 31 26.60 -19.44 2.85
N ASP A 32 25.26 -19.56 2.87
CA ASP A 32 24.42 -19.14 1.75
C ASP A 32 24.51 -17.61 1.55
N ASP A 33 24.88 -17.19 0.34
CA ASP A 33 25.18 -15.79 0.04
C ASP A 33 23.97 -14.85 0.19
N LYS A 34 22.83 -15.26 -0.37
CA LYS A 34 21.58 -14.48 -0.39
C LYS A 34 20.36 -15.36 -0.03
N PRO A 35 20.22 -15.78 1.23
CA PRO A 35 19.27 -16.82 1.63
C PRO A 35 17.86 -16.28 1.91
N PHE A 36 17.51 -15.08 1.46
CA PHE A 36 16.20 -14.49 1.73
C PHE A 36 15.40 -14.18 0.46
N ILE A 37 14.10 -14.45 0.58
CA ILE A 37 13.05 -13.95 -0.33
C ILE A 37 12.26 -12.89 0.43
N ARG A 38 11.92 -11.78 -0.24
CA ARG A 38 11.04 -10.74 0.30
C ARG A 38 9.78 -10.60 -0.53
N LEU A 39 8.64 -10.42 0.14
CA LEU A 39 7.37 -10.03 -0.44
C LEU A 39 6.88 -8.75 0.25
N GLY A 40 6.63 -7.69 -0.52
CA GLY A 40 6.20 -6.39 0.01
C GLY A 40 7.30 -5.54 0.64
N THR A 41 6.95 -4.44 1.29
CA THR A 41 7.90 -3.43 1.82
C THR A 41 7.66 -3.14 3.30
N TRP A 42 8.76 -2.89 4.00
CA TRP A 42 8.81 -2.44 5.40
C TRP A 42 9.66 -1.17 5.47
N GLU A 43 9.13 -0.07 6.02
CA GLU A 43 9.81 1.24 6.02
C GLU A 43 11.11 1.26 6.83
N ASP A 44 11.18 0.46 7.90
CA ASP A 44 12.34 0.37 8.78
C ASP A 44 13.12 -0.94 8.57
N LEU A 45 13.14 -1.43 7.33
CA LEU A 45 13.93 -2.62 6.97
C LEU A 45 15.41 -2.41 7.39
N PRO A 46 15.98 -3.30 8.21
CA PRO A 46 17.38 -3.24 8.60
C PRO A 46 18.29 -3.28 7.37
N VAL A 47 19.27 -2.39 7.31
CA VAL A 47 20.15 -2.27 6.12
C VAL A 47 20.96 -3.55 5.92
N GLU A 48 21.24 -4.27 7.00
CA GLU A 48 22.01 -5.52 7.05
C GLU A 48 21.37 -6.67 6.26
N ILE A 49 20.03 -6.70 6.14
CA ILE A 49 19.36 -7.78 5.39
C ILE A 49 19.35 -7.52 3.88
N ILE A 50 19.42 -6.26 3.45
CA ILE A 50 19.26 -5.87 2.04
C ILE A 50 20.22 -6.65 1.11
N PRO A 51 21.53 -6.80 1.42
CA PRO A 51 22.45 -7.57 0.58
C PRO A 51 22.17 -9.08 0.57
N LEU A 52 21.46 -9.59 1.60
CA LEU A 52 21.15 -11.01 1.77
C LEU A 52 19.84 -11.41 1.06
N ILE A 53 19.08 -10.45 0.52
CA ILE A 53 17.85 -10.72 -0.25
C ILE A 53 18.22 -11.02 -1.71
N GLU A 54 17.88 -12.22 -2.18
CA GLU A 54 18.07 -12.59 -3.58
C GLU A 54 16.84 -12.22 -4.42
N ASN A 55 15.67 -12.64 -3.95
CA ASN A 55 14.43 -12.59 -4.72
C ASN A 55 13.42 -11.66 -4.06
N ILE A 56 12.83 -10.76 -4.85
CA ILE A 56 11.75 -9.86 -4.45
C ILE A 56 10.52 -10.23 -5.26
N ILE A 57 9.48 -10.74 -4.60
CA ILE A 57 8.26 -11.16 -5.27
C ILE A 57 7.26 -10.00 -5.31
N ILE A 58 6.81 -9.67 -6.52
CA ILE A 58 5.78 -8.66 -6.78
C ILE A 58 4.49 -9.36 -7.20
N THR A 59 3.43 -9.16 -6.43
CA THR A 59 2.11 -9.77 -6.67
C THR A 59 1.14 -8.74 -7.26
N GLU A 60 0.05 -9.21 -7.89
CA GLU A 60 -1.02 -8.33 -8.40
C GLU A 60 -1.68 -7.47 -7.29
N LYS A 61 -1.56 -7.89 -6.02
CA LYS A 61 -2.07 -7.12 -4.86
C LYS A 61 -1.14 -5.99 -4.41
N ILE A 62 0.08 -5.90 -4.95
CA ILE A 62 1.08 -4.86 -4.63
C ILE A 62 1.26 -4.75 -3.11
N LEU A 63 1.91 -5.75 -2.51
CA LEU A 63 2.09 -5.83 -1.06
C LEU A 63 2.92 -4.66 -0.52
N GLY A 64 2.50 -4.09 0.61
CA GLY A 64 3.17 -2.97 1.27
C GLY A 64 2.99 -1.64 0.53
N ASN A 65 3.88 -0.69 0.83
CA ASN A 65 3.96 0.60 0.15
C ASN A 65 5.03 0.55 -0.96
N PRO A 66 4.67 0.55 -2.26
CA PRO A 66 5.63 0.48 -3.36
C PRO A 66 6.62 1.67 -3.38
N ALA A 67 6.26 2.82 -2.81
CA ALA A 67 7.13 3.99 -2.74
C ALA A 67 8.29 3.86 -1.74
N VAL A 68 8.19 2.90 -0.81
CA VAL A 68 9.22 2.57 0.19
C VAL A 68 10.32 1.69 -0.40
N GLU A 69 10.12 1.11 -1.59
CA GLU A 69 11.07 0.18 -2.21
C GLU A 69 12.49 0.76 -2.34
N GLN A 70 12.60 2.07 -2.56
CA GLN A 70 13.89 2.79 -2.61
C GLN A 70 14.72 2.75 -1.32
N PHE A 71 14.12 2.35 -0.21
CA PHE A 71 14.78 2.17 1.08
C PHE A 71 15.07 0.70 1.38
N ASN A 72 14.54 -0.23 0.56
CA ASN A 72 14.55 -1.67 0.83
C ASN A 72 15.45 -2.47 -0.12
N ILE A 73 16.19 -1.76 -0.98
CA ILE A 73 17.10 -2.36 -1.97
C ILE A 73 18.47 -1.68 -1.93
N ASN A 74 19.46 -2.35 -2.50
CA ASN A 74 20.76 -1.75 -2.69
C ASN A 74 20.73 -0.77 -3.87
N ILE A 75 20.37 0.48 -3.59
CA ILE A 75 20.31 1.57 -4.59
C ILE A 75 21.65 1.87 -5.28
N ARG A 76 22.78 1.36 -4.74
CA ARG A 76 24.10 1.48 -5.36
C ARG A 76 24.36 0.37 -6.38
N GLU A 77 23.65 -0.75 -6.27
CA GLU A 77 23.81 -1.95 -7.10
C GLU A 77 22.45 -2.61 -7.35
N VAL A 78 21.64 -1.96 -8.18
CA VAL A 78 20.24 -2.35 -8.44
C VAL A 78 20.13 -3.73 -9.10
N SER A 79 21.11 -4.15 -9.90
CA SER A 79 21.13 -5.46 -10.57
C SER A 79 21.31 -6.64 -9.62
N SER A 80 21.58 -6.39 -8.34
CA SER A 80 21.87 -7.44 -7.36
C SER A 80 20.64 -8.23 -6.90
N ASN A 81 19.43 -7.71 -7.09
CA ASN A 81 18.17 -8.36 -6.73
C ASN A 81 17.42 -8.86 -7.99
N ARG A 82 16.69 -9.97 -7.86
CA ARG A 82 15.78 -10.49 -8.89
C ARG A 82 14.33 -10.19 -8.51
N TYR A 83 13.60 -9.52 -9.39
CA TYR A 83 12.17 -9.28 -9.21
C TYR A 83 11.37 -10.37 -9.93
N ILE A 84 10.49 -11.05 -9.19
CA ILE A 84 9.71 -12.20 -9.67
C ILE A 84 8.22 -11.84 -9.63
N GLY A 85 7.50 -12.10 -10.71
CA GLY A 85 6.07 -11.82 -10.80
C GLY A 85 5.53 -11.95 -12.23
N SER A 86 4.24 -11.63 -12.42
CA SER A 86 3.65 -11.56 -13.77
C SER A 86 4.28 -10.44 -14.58
N GLU A 87 4.37 -10.59 -15.90
CA GLU A 87 4.95 -9.56 -16.79
C GLU A 87 4.26 -8.21 -16.58
N SER A 88 2.93 -8.24 -16.48
CA SER A 88 2.10 -7.06 -16.40
C SER A 88 2.35 -6.28 -15.12
N VAL A 89 2.49 -6.95 -13.97
CA VAL A 89 2.68 -6.28 -12.68
C VAL A 89 4.13 -5.82 -12.51
N LEU A 90 5.11 -6.64 -12.94
CA LEU A 90 6.52 -6.28 -12.86
C LEU A 90 6.82 -5.02 -13.66
N LYS A 91 6.33 -4.94 -14.90
CA LYS A 91 6.52 -3.76 -15.75
C LYS A 91 5.94 -2.50 -15.11
N ARG A 92 4.70 -2.57 -14.61
CA ARG A 92 4.04 -1.45 -13.94
C ARG A 92 4.75 -1.02 -12.66
N PHE A 93 5.21 -1.98 -11.86
CA PHE A 93 5.95 -1.73 -10.62
C PHE A 93 7.28 -1.04 -10.92
N VAL A 94 8.08 -1.57 -11.85
CA VAL A 94 9.37 -0.98 -12.27
C VAL A 94 9.20 0.42 -12.84
N GLU A 95 8.20 0.62 -13.71
CA GLU A 95 7.89 1.96 -14.25
C GLU A 95 7.51 2.95 -13.13
N TYR A 96 6.72 2.51 -12.14
CA TYR A 96 6.35 3.34 -10.99
C TYR A 96 7.55 3.82 -10.16
N GLN A 97 8.60 3.00 -10.02
CA GLN A 97 9.80 3.38 -9.27
C GLN A 97 10.55 4.59 -9.86
N ARG A 98 10.32 4.91 -11.15
CA ARG A 98 10.86 6.12 -11.80
C ARG A 98 10.37 7.40 -11.14
N ASN A 99 9.20 7.39 -10.48
CA ASN A 99 8.69 8.52 -9.71
C ASN A 99 9.66 8.98 -8.60
N PHE A 100 10.51 8.07 -8.13
CA PHE A 100 11.48 8.30 -7.07
C PHE A 100 12.92 8.40 -7.62
N GLY A 101 13.09 8.58 -8.93
CA GLY A 101 14.41 8.65 -9.56
C GLY A 101 15.18 7.34 -9.48
N LEU A 102 14.50 6.21 -9.28
CA LEU A 102 15.09 4.89 -9.42
C LEU A 102 14.92 4.42 -10.85
N ASP A 103 16.05 4.18 -11.51
CA ASP A 103 16.06 3.53 -12.81
C ASP A 103 16.34 2.04 -12.61
N LEU A 104 15.27 1.24 -12.59
CA LEU A 104 15.34 -0.22 -12.49
C LEU A 104 15.38 -0.89 -13.87
N THR A 105 15.70 -0.19 -14.97
CA THR A 105 15.76 -0.80 -16.31
C THR A 105 16.75 -1.96 -16.43
N ASN A 106 17.84 -1.93 -15.66
CA ASN A 106 18.87 -2.98 -15.65
C ASN A 106 18.66 -4.04 -14.56
N VAL A 107 17.49 -4.06 -13.92
CA VAL A 107 17.19 -5.04 -12.88
C VAL A 107 16.93 -6.41 -13.49
N SER A 108 17.26 -7.48 -12.76
CA SER A 108 16.90 -8.83 -13.18
C SER A 108 15.40 -9.05 -12.97
N LEU A 109 14.67 -9.31 -14.07
CA LEU A 109 13.24 -9.64 -14.06
C LEU A 109 13.07 -11.12 -14.39
N VAL A 110 12.30 -11.82 -13.57
CA VAL A 110 11.91 -13.22 -13.78
C VAL A 110 10.40 -13.24 -13.96
N ASN A 111 9.96 -13.50 -15.19
CA ASN A 111 8.56 -13.54 -15.56
C ASN A 111 8.03 -14.96 -15.36
N VAL A 112 7.10 -15.12 -14.43
CA VAL A 112 6.52 -16.43 -14.09
C VAL A 112 5.78 -17.09 -15.25
N GLU A 113 5.37 -16.34 -16.27
CA GLU A 113 4.66 -16.85 -17.45
C GLU A 113 5.62 -17.32 -18.57
N LYS A 114 6.85 -16.79 -18.62
CA LYS A 114 7.82 -17.05 -19.70
C LYS A 114 9.02 -17.87 -19.24
N ASP A 115 9.44 -17.69 -17.99
CA ASP A 115 10.64 -18.30 -17.43
C ASP A 115 10.32 -19.60 -16.67
N ILE A 116 9.25 -20.27 -17.08
CA ILE A 116 8.87 -21.61 -16.61
C ILE A 116 10.02 -22.56 -16.97
N PRO A 117 10.75 -23.15 -16.01
CA PRO A 117 11.86 -24.01 -16.35
C PRO A 117 11.35 -25.24 -17.11
N GLU A 118 11.72 -25.43 -18.38
CA GLU A 118 11.54 -26.73 -19.02
C GLU A 118 12.20 -27.77 -18.10
N LEU A 119 11.39 -28.63 -17.46
CA LEU A 119 11.88 -29.78 -16.71
C LEU A 119 12.53 -30.68 -17.74
N SER A 120 13.80 -30.42 -18.03
CA SER A 120 14.61 -31.30 -18.86
C SER A 120 14.52 -32.68 -18.22
N ASP A 121 14.10 -33.69 -18.97
CA ASP A 121 14.03 -35.12 -18.57
C ASP A 121 15.36 -35.69 -18.03
N LYS A 122 16.41 -34.85 -17.92
CA LYS A 122 17.74 -35.14 -17.43
C LYS A 122 18.10 -34.27 -16.22
N LYS A 123 17.41 -34.49 -15.10
CA LYS A 123 17.99 -34.37 -13.75
C LYS A 123 17.01 -34.94 -12.73
N ASN A 124 17.18 -36.23 -12.42
CA ASN A 124 16.83 -36.77 -11.11
C ASN A 124 17.78 -36.15 -10.05
N LEU A 125 17.71 -34.83 -9.85
CA LEU A 125 18.14 -34.21 -8.60
C LEU A 125 16.98 -34.45 -7.63
N SER A 126 17.26 -34.92 -6.41
CA SER A 126 16.17 -35.15 -5.46
C SER A 126 15.45 -33.82 -5.17
N ASP A 127 14.21 -33.67 -5.62
CA ASP A 127 13.34 -32.49 -5.40
C ASP A 127 13.07 -32.15 -3.91
N LYS A 128 13.61 -32.94 -2.97
CA LYS A 128 13.40 -32.84 -1.53
C LYS A 128 13.94 -31.56 -0.86
N HIS A 129 14.61 -30.65 -1.57
CA HIS A 129 15.21 -29.44 -0.97
C HIS A 129 14.98 -28.16 -1.78
N GLN A 130 14.03 -28.15 -2.74
CA GLN A 130 13.75 -26.95 -3.54
C GLN A 130 12.56 -26.19 -2.97
N PHE A 131 12.65 -24.86 -3.00
CA PHE A 131 11.53 -23.96 -2.74
C PHE A 131 10.77 -23.72 -4.05
N ILE A 132 9.45 -23.92 -4.03
CA ILE A 132 8.59 -23.78 -5.21
C ILE A 132 7.63 -22.62 -4.98
N GLY A 133 7.70 -21.60 -5.82
CA GLY A 133 6.73 -20.49 -5.84
C GLY A 133 5.59 -20.78 -6.82
N VAL A 134 4.36 -20.78 -6.34
CA VAL A 134 3.14 -20.96 -7.15
C VAL A 134 2.37 -19.65 -7.18
N PHE A 135 2.12 -19.14 -8.39
CA PHE A 135 1.44 -17.87 -8.63
C PHE A 135 0.06 -18.12 -9.23
N TYR A 136 -0.97 -17.60 -8.58
CA TYR A 136 -2.37 -17.78 -8.98
C TYR A 136 -2.89 -16.52 -9.67
N ASN A 137 -3.88 -16.69 -10.55
CA ASN A 137 -4.49 -15.57 -11.29
C ASN A 137 -5.30 -14.62 -10.40
N ASP A 138 -5.77 -15.09 -9.25
CA ASP A 138 -6.45 -14.28 -8.24
C ASP A 138 -5.47 -13.41 -7.42
N GLY A 139 -4.17 -13.44 -7.77
CA GLY A 139 -3.11 -12.72 -7.09
C GLY A 139 -2.61 -13.41 -5.83
N ASN A 140 -3.10 -14.63 -5.51
CA ASN A 140 -2.51 -15.43 -4.45
C ASN A 140 -1.11 -15.92 -4.86
N VAL A 141 -0.23 -16.05 -3.88
CA VAL A 141 1.10 -16.64 -4.04
C VAL A 141 1.31 -17.63 -2.91
N LYS A 142 1.75 -18.83 -3.28
CA LYS A 142 2.19 -19.86 -2.34
C LYS A 142 3.67 -20.13 -2.50
N ILE A 143 4.36 -20.41 -1.40
CA ILE A 143 5.73 -20.92 -1.42
C ILE A 143 5.75 -22.23 -0.65
N LEU A 144 6.13 -23.29 -1.35
CA LEU A 144 6.20 -24.65 -0.83
C LEU A 144 7.65 -25.05 -0.61
N HIS A 145 7.87 -25.85 0.42
CA HIS A 145 9.12 -26.56 0.67
C HIS A 145 8.78 -27.94 1.22
N GLN A 146 9.40 -28.99 0.67
CA GLN A 146 9.15 -30.38 1.09
C GLN A 146 7.66 -30.80 1.09
N GLY A 147 6.86 -30.23 0.20
CA GLY A 147 5.42 -30.51 0.10
C GLY A 147 4.55 -29.81 1.15
N ALA A 148 5.14 -28.96 2.01
CA ALA A 148 4.42 -28.14 2.98
C ALA A 148 4.36 -26.66 2.53
N ASP A 149 3.21 -26.02 2.75
CA ASP A 149 3.04 -24.57 2.54
C ASP A 149 3.79 -23.80 3.65
N ILE A 150 4.89 -23.13 3.27
CA ILE A 150 5.58 -22.17 4.15
C ILE A 150 4.85 -20.82 4.13
N PHE A 151 4.35 -20.45 2.95
CA PHE A 151 3.65 -19.19 2.73
C PHE A 151 2.44 -19.41 1.84
N ASP A 152 1.32 -18.81 2.22
CA ASP A 152 0.11 -18.71 1.42
C ASP A 152 -0.52 -17.34 1.71
N LEU A 153 -0.41 -16.41 0.75
CA LEU A 153 -0.85 -15.03 0.94
C LEU A 153 -2.33 -14.94 1.29
N LYS A 154 -3.18 -15.77 0.67
CA LYS A 154 -4.61 -15.80 0.93
C LYS A 154 -4.90 -16.27 2.36
N ASN A 155 -4.30 -17.38 2.79
CA ASN A 155 -4.45 -17.87 4.16
C ASN A 155 -3.95 -16.85 5.20
N ILE A 156 -2.85 -16.14 4.92
CA ILE A 156 -2.38 -15.07 5.80
C ILE A 156 -3.41 -13.94 5.89
N TYR A 157 -4.04 -13.54 4.79
CA TYR A 157 -5.04 -12.47 4.76
C TYR A 157 -6.39 -12.89 5.39
N GLU A 158 -6.70 -14.18 5.43
CA GLU A 158 -7.86 -14.70 6.16
C GLU A 158 -7.66 -14.63 7.68
N ASN A 159 -6.40 -14.71 8.14
CA ASN A 159 -6.06 -14.74 9.57
C ASN A 159 -5.50 -13.42 10.13
N ASN A 160 -5.04 -12.51 9.27
CA ASN A 160 -4.41 -11.25 9.66
C ASN A 160 -4.98 -10.07 8.89
N LEU A 161 -4.86 -8.89 9.50
CA LEU A 161 -5.16 -7.62 8.84
C LEU A 161 -4.15 -7.35 7.71
N ASN A 162 -4.66 -6.81 6.60
CA ASN A 162 -3.90 -6.18 5.54
C ASN A 162 -4.31 -4.70 5.39
N ILE A 163 -3.51 -3.91 4.66
CA ILE A 163 -3.72 -2.46 4.50
C ILE A 163 -5.14 -2.11 4.03
N ALA A 164 -5.65 -2.81 3.02
CA ALA A 164 -6.97 -2.51 2.46
C ALA A 164 -8.10 -2.92 3.41
N SER A 165 -7.96 -4.05 4.12
CA SER A 165 -8.90 -4.49 5.14
C SER A 165 -8.97 -3.54 6.35
N ILE A 166 -7.84 -2.93 6.74
CA ILE A 166 -7.81 -1.89 7.78
C ILE A 166 -8.61 -0.67 7.32
N MET A 167 -8.33 -0.17 6.10
CA MET A 167 -9.07 0.95 5.51
C MET A 167 -10.57 0.64 5.36
N GLU A 168 -10.94 -0.59 5.01
CA GLU A 168 -12.33 -1.02 4.93
C GLU A 168 -13.01 -1.02 6.30
N LYS A 169 -12.34 -1.53 7.36
CA LYS A 169 -12.85 -1.45 8.73
C LYS A 169 -13.04 -0.01 9.19
N ILE A 170 -12.06 0.87 8.93
CA ILE A 170 -12.18 2.31 9.23
C ILE A 170 -13.39 2.92 8.48
N SER A 171 -13.53 2.62 7.18
CA SER A 171 -14.67 3.08 6.37
C SER A 171 -16.01 2.61 6.94
N GLN A 172 -16.11 1.33 7.32
CA GLN A 172 -17.33 0.76 7.88
C GLN A 172 -17.71 1.39 9.23
N ASN A 173 -16.71 1.58 10.12
CA ASN A 173 -16.91 2.21 11.42
C ASN A 173 -17.39 3.66 11.29
N ASN A 174 -16.91 4.38 10.27
CA ASN A 174 -17.10 5.83 10.15
C ASN A 174 -18.12 6.26 9.07
N LYS A 175 -18.68 5.32 8.30
CA LYS A 175 -19.57 5.60 7.15
C LYS A 175 -20.70 6.57 7.47
N ASN A 176 -21.30 6.42 8.64
CA ASN A 176 -22.47 7.17 9.10
C ASN A 176 -22.13 8.28 10.10
N SER A 177 -20.85 8.56 10.35
CA SER A 177 -20.46 9.63 11.27
C SER A 177 -21.01 10.97 10.77
N GLN A 178 -21.64 11.70 11.69
CA GLN A 178 -22.20 13.04 11.47
C GLN A 178 -21.19 14.14 11.86
N ARG A 179 -20.01 13.77 12.38
CA ARG A 179 -18.94 14.65 12.85
C ARG A 179 -18.55 15.74 11.85
N TYR A 180 -18.67 15.43 10.56
CA TYR A 180 -18.19 16.26 9.46
C TYR A 180 -19.30 16.85 8.59
N ASN A 181 -20.53 16.94 9.10
CA ASN A 181 -21.64 17.54 8.36
C ASN A 181 -21.45 19.02 8.05
N GLY A 182 -20.69 19.74 8.89
CA GLY A 182 -20.34 21.13 8.68
C GLY A 182 -19.25 21.32 7.63
N LYS A 183 -18.45 22.38 7.81
CA LYS A 183 -17.41 22.81 6.86
C LYS A 183 -16.19 23.31 7.61
N GLY A 184 -15.00 22.93 7.18
CA GLY A 184 -13.78 23.42 7.81
C GLY A 184 -12.56 22.59 7.44
N ILE A 185 -11.68 22.41 8.40
CA ILE A 185 -10.44 21.66 8.25
C ILE A 185 -10.23 20.67 9.39
N VAL A 186 -9.51 19.60 9.11
CA VAL A 186 -8.93 18.73 10.13
C VAL A 186 -7.43 18.74 9.91
N VAL A 187 -6.64 18.97 10.96
CA VAL A 187 -5.18 18.93 10.83
C VAL A 187 -4.71 17.50 11.07
N THR A 188 -4.05 16.91 10.08
CA THR A 188 -3.46 15.57 10.15
C THR A 188 -2.05 15.60 9.59
N ASP A 189 -1.08 15.07 10.33
CA ASP A 189 0.32 15.06 9.93
C ASP A 189 0.76 16.44 9.40
N LYS A 190 0.47 17.48 10.18
CA LYS A 190 0.87 18.88 9.90
C LYS A 190 0.27 19.50 8.63
N ASN A 191 -0.71 18.85 8.02
CA ASN A 191 -1.38 19.34 6.82
C ASN A 191 -2.91 19.26 6.98
N PRO A 192 -3.68 20.17 6.34
CA PRO A 192 -5.12 20.17 6.45
C PRO A 192 -5.81 19.18 5.50
N LEU A 193 -6.81 18.49 6.00
CA LEU A 193 -7.91 17.93 5.23
C LEU A 193 -9.06 18.93 5.25
N PHE A 194 -9.37 19.51 4.09
CA PHE A 194 -10.55 20.36 3.94
C PHE A 194 -11.80 19.49 3.86
N TYR A 195 -12.85 19.85 4.58
CA TYR A 195 -14.10 19.09 4.56
C TYR A 195 -15.33 19.97 4.37
N SER A 196 -16.34 19.41 3.71
CA SER A 196 -17.70 19.95 3.63
C SER A 196 -18.68 18.81 3.46
N LYS A 197 -19.74 18.79 4.27
CA LYS A 197 -20.84 17.81 4.17
C LYS A 197 -20.35 16.35 4.16
N GLY A 198 -19.34 16.08 4.97
CA GLY A 198 -18.72 14.76 5.16
C GLY A 198 -17.70 14.35 4.10
N TYR A 199 -17.47 15.14 3.06
CA TYR A 199 -16.48 14.84 2.02
C TYR A 199 -15.19 15.61 2.22
N PHE A 200 -14.07 15.01 1.80
CA PHE A 200 -12.74 15.52 2.08
C PHE A 200 -11.90 15.74 0.84
N THR A 201 -11.19 16.86 0.85
CA THR A 201 -10.06 17.17 -0.03
C THR A 201 -8.80 17.30 0.82
N ALA A 202 -7.83 16.40 0.65
CA ALA A 202 -6.62 16.39 1.44
C ALA A 202 -5.52 17.27 0.81
N PHE A 203 -4.90 18.16 1.57
CA PHE A 203 -3.68 18.84 1.15
C PHE A 203 -2.48 17.98 1.52
N GLN A 204 -1.88 17.30 0.54
CA GLN A 204 -1.06 16.11 0.77
C GLN A 204 -1.86 15.03 1.53
N PHE A 205 -1.26 13.86 1.75
CA PHE A 205 -1.92 12.76 2.45
C PHE A 205 -1.09 12.38 3.68
N PRO A 206 -1.72 12.19 4.85
CA PRO A 206 -0.99 11.95 6.09
C PRO A 206 -0.21 10.63 6.04
N ARG A 207 0.97 10.62 6.66
CA ARG A 207 1.80 9.42 6.82
C ARG A 207 1.14 8.39 7.73
N ASP A 208 0.71 8.79 8.94
CA ASP A 208 0.04 7.94 9.93
C ASP A 208 -1.47 7.84 9.64
N CYS A 209 -1.81 7.46 8.41
CA CYS A 209 -3.18 7.56 7.91
C CYS A 209 -4.16 6.66 8.67
N PHE A 210 -3.80 5.45 9.08
CA PHE A 210 -4.72 4.60 9.84
C PHE A 210 -5.02 5.22 11.20
N HIS A 211 -4.01 5.78 11.86
CA HIS A 211 -4.19 6.49 13.12
C HIS A 211 -5.11 7.68 12.97
N TYR A 212 -4.81 8.63 12.09
CA TYR A 212 -5.65 9.82 11.94
C TYR A 212 -7.06 9.47 11.51
N LEU A 213 -7.24 8.61 10.50
CA LEU A 213 -8.57 8.32 9.97
C LEU A 213 -9.46 7.57 10.98
N SER A 214 -8.88 6.68 11.79
CA SER A 214 -9.63 6.00 12.86
C SER A 214 -9.94 6.95 14.03
N ASN A 215 -8.91 7.62 14.57
CA ASN A 215 -8.98 8.51 15.72
C ASN A 215 -9.91 9.72 15.50
N LEU A 216 -9.99 10.21 14.26
CA LEU A 216 -10.81 11.36 13.89
C LEU A 216 -12.15 10.95 13.27
N GLU A 217 -12.47 9.67 13.17
CA GLU A 217 -13.69 9.16 12.52
C GLU A 217 -13.83 9.60 11.03
N ILE A 218 -12.72 9.71 10.31
CA ILE A 218 -12.75 10.06 8.89
C ILE A 218 -12.97 8.79 8.08
N ASP A 219 -14.00 8.78 7.25
CA ASP A 219 -14.25 7.68 6.30
C ASP A 219 -13.33 7.83 5.07
N PRO A 220 -12.34 6.92 4.84
CA PRO A 220 -11.45 6.98 3.68
C PRO A 220 -12.21 6.92 2.34
N ALA A 221 -13.43 6.38 2.30
CA ALA A 221 -14.24 6.38 1.10
C ALA A 221 -14.70 7.80 0.70
N LYS A 222 -14.88 8.70 1.68
CA LYS A 222 -15.30 10.09 1.48
C LYS A 222 -14.15 11.05 1.14
N ILE A 223 -12.90 10.58 1.15
CA ILE A 223 -11.77 11.30 0.58
C ILE A 223 -11.85 11.17 -0.95
N ARG A 224 -12.15 12.29 -1.61
CA ARG A 224 -12.41 12.36 -3.06
C ARG A 224 -11.28 13.02 -3.83
N GLU A 225 -10.59 13.98 -3.21
CA GLU A 225 -9.53 14.75 -3.83
C GLU A 225 -8.26 14.78 -2.97
N ILE A 226 -7.09 14.81 -3.63
CA ILE A 226 -5.80 15.06 -3.00
C ILE A 226 -5.06 16.13 -3.79
N LEU A 227 -4.64 17.18 -3.10
CA LEU A 227 -3.82 18.27 -3.63
C LEU A 227 -2.35 17.92 -3.38
N LEU A 228 -1.58 17.81 -4.46
CA LEU A 228 -0.16 17.47 -4.45
C LEU A 228 0.64 18.63 -5.06
N PRO A 229 0.68 19.81 -4.40
CA PRO A 229 1.53 20.91 -4.86
C PRO A 229 3.02 20.54 -4.78
N MET A 230 3.35 19.66 -3.83
CA MET A 230 4.62 18.94 -3.81
C MET A 230 4.41 17.54 -4.38
N GLN A 231 5.40 17.04 -5.11
CA GLN A 231 5.36 15.71 -5.71
C GLN A 231 5.60 14.58 -4.70
N ASN A 232 5.26 14.79 -3.42
CA ASN A 232 5.39 13.76 -2.40
C ASN A 232 4.20 12.78 -2.49
N ILE A 233 4.40 11.71 -3.26
CA ILE A 233 3.42 10.65 -3.45
C ILE A 233 3.65 9.45 -2.51
N LEU A 234 4.63 9.54 -1.60
CA LEU A 234 5.07 8.45 -0.73
C LEU A 234 3.93 7.87 0.11
N GLN A 235 3.03 8.73 0.59
CA GLN A 235 1.96 8.37 1.51
C GLN A 235 0.65 7.96 0.82
N LEU A 236 0.56 8.01 -0.51
CA LEU A 236 -0.71 7.75 -1.21
C LEU A 236 -1.09 6.27 -1.25
N SER A 237 -0.12 5.38 -1.10
CA SER A 237 -0.29 3.94 -1.36
C SER A 237 -1.42 3.29 -0.56
N PRO A 238 -1.57 3.52 0.77
CA PRO A 238 -2.67 2.90 1.53
C PRO A 238 -4.06 3.26 0.97
N LEU A 239 -4.29 4.54 0.67
CA LEU A 239 -5.56 4.99 0.10
C LEU A 239 -5.75 4.48 -1.34
N LEU A 240 -4.71 4.49 -2.17
CA LEU A 240 -4.79 4.01 -3.55
C LEU A 240 -5.04 2.50 -3.61
N LYS A 241 -4.46 1.71 -2.71
CA LYS A 241 -4.77 0.28 -2.57
C LYS A 241 -6.22 0.05 -2.21
N PHE A 242 -6.74 0.76 -1.21
CA PHE A 242 -8.14 0.71 -0.83
C PHE A 242 -9.08 1.07 -2.01
N LYS A 243 -8.78 2.14 -2.75
CA LYS A 243 -9.56 2.53 -3.94
C LYS A 243 -9.41 1.50 -5.06
N ASN A 244 -8.24 0.89 -5.24
CA ASN A 244 -7.99 -0.11 -6.27
C ASN A 244 -8.79 -1.40 -6.01
N GLU A 245 -8.87 -1.87 -4.76
CA GLU A 245 -9.66 -3.06 -4.42
C GLU A 245 -11.17 -2.84 -4.59
N ARG A 246 -11.65 -1.61 -4.38
CA ARG A 246 -13.08 -1.27 -4.49
C ARG A 246 -13.49 -0.70 -5.85
N SER A 247 -12.59 -0.64 -6.82
CA SER A 247 -12.78 0.10 -8.07
C SER A 247 -13.26 1.55 -7.84
N GLY A 248 -12.77 2.15 -6.76
CA GLY A 248 -13.12 3.47 -6.29
C GLY A 248 -12.53 4.59 -7.14
N LYS A 249 -13.05 5.81 -6.92
CA LYS A 249 -12.61 7.01 -7.63
C LYS A 249 -11.81 7.92 -6.71
N ILE A 250 -10.77 8.55 -7.27
CA ILE A 250 -9.98 9.59 -6.60
C ILE A 250 -9.48 10.59 -7.65
N ARG A 251 -9.45 11.86 -7.30
CA ARG A 251 -8.86 12.92 -8.12
C ARG A 251 -7.56 13.42 -7.49
N LEU A 252 -6.50 13.45 -8.28
CA LEU A 252 -5.18 13.93 -7.88
C LEU A 252 -4.87 15.23 -8.63
N PHE A 253 -4.68 16.29 -7.88
CA PHE A 253 -4.22 17.58 -8.40
C PHE A 253 -2.71 17.64 -8.26
N SER A 254 -1.98 17.62 -9.38
CA SER A 254 -0.52 17.62 -9.35
C SER A 254 0.04 18.57 -10.40
N THR A 255 1.29 18.99 -10.20
CA THR A 255 2.07 19.72 -11.20
C THR A 255 2.73 18.78 -12.22
N ASP A 256 2.70 17.46 -11.98
CA ASP A 256 3.41 16.45 -12.78
C ASP A 256 2.46 15.35 -13.26
N GLU A 257 2.06 15.44 -14.53
CA GLU A 257 1.16 14.48 -15.17
C GLU A 257 1.79 13.09 -15.32
N GLU A 258 3.08 13.02 -15.63
CA GLU A 258 3.79 11.76 -15.87
C GLU A 258 3.79 10.90 -14.62
N LYS A 259 4.02 11.51 -13.44
CA LYS A 259 3.96 10.79 -12.16
C LYS A 259 2.59 10.22 -11.86
N ILE A 260 1.53 10.98 -12.15
CA ILE A 260 0.15 10.52 -11.95
C ILE A 260 -0.21 9.40 -12.94
N GLU A 261 0.33 9.44 -14.15
CA GLU A 261 0.14 8.36 -15.13
C GLU A 261 0.79 7.05 -14.67
N LEU A 262 1.97 7.12 -14.07
CA LEU A 262 2.61 5.95 -13.45
C LEU A 262 1.81 5.40 -12.26
N ILE A 263 1.18 6.27 -11.45
CA ILE A 263 0.25 5.86 -10.39
C ILE A 263 -0.97 5.12 -10.96
N LYS A 264 -1.62 5.68 -11.99
CA LYS A 264 -2.78 5.06 -12.67
C LYS A 264 -2.46 3.67 -13.18
N ARG A 265 -1.29 3.50 -13.81
CA ARG A 265 -0.86 2.20 -14.35
C ARG A 265 -0.74 1.17 -13.23
N LEU A 266 -0.03 1.50 -12.14
CA LEU A 266 0.17 0.58 -11.03
C LEU A 266 -1.17 0.17 -10.39
N PHE A 267 -2.01 1.15 -10.04
CA PHE A 267 -3.33 0.94 -9.42
C PHE A 267 -4.46 0.88 -10.45
N LYS A 268 -4.35 -0.06 -11.41
CA LYS A 268 -5.20 -0.16 -12.62
C LYS A 268 -6.72 -0.22 -12.38
N ASN A 269 -7.16 -0.72 -11.22
CA ASN A 269 -8.60 -0.87 -10.94
C ASN A 269 -9.18 0.42 -10.31
N ALA A 270 -8.34 1.29 -9.74
CA ALA A 270 -8.78 2.59 -9.23
C ALA A 270 -9.00 3.57 -10.39
N THR A 271 -10.12 4.30 -10.38
CA THR A 271 -10.32 5.42 -11.31
C THR A 271 -9.60 6.64 -10.76
N VAL A 272 -8.35 6.84 -11.18
CA VAL A 272 -7.53 7.99 -10.81
C VAL A 272 -7.66 9.08 -11.86
N GLN A 273 -8.26 10.22 -11.50
CA GLN A 273 -8.39 11.39 -12.37
C GLN A 273 -7.24 12.36 -12.10
N TYR A 274 -6.51 12.73 -13.15
CA TYR A 274 -5.51 13.79 -13.07
C TYR A 274 -6.16 15.15 -13.34
N GLN A 275 -5.80 16.15 -12.54
CA GLN A 275 -5.99 17.55 -12.86
C GLN A 275 -4.71 18.32 -12.55
N LYS A 276 -4.44 19.38 -13.31
CA LYS A 276 -3.32 20.28 -13.03
C LYS A 276 -3.58 21.01 -11.71
N PHE A 277 -2.58 21.05 -10.85
CA PHE A 277 -2.61 21.90 -9.67
C PHE A 277 -2.39 23.38 -10.04
N THR A 278 -1.61 23.67 -11.08
CA THR A 278 -1.42 25.04 -11.59
C THR A 278 -2.68 25.54 -12.28
N ASP A 279 -3.03 26.81 -12.07
CA ASP A 279 -4.28 27.42 -12.55
C ASP A 279 -5.55 26.67 -12.10
N MET A 280 -5.46 25.91 -11.01
CA MET A 280 -6.58 25.18 -10.46
C MET A 280 -7.62 26.18 -9.94
N ASN A 281 -8.87 25.99 -10.36
CA ASN A 281 -10.07 26.57 -9.76
C ASN A 281 -11.13 25.47 -9.73
N TYR A 282 -11.19 24.76 -8.62
CA TYR A 282 -11.97 23.55 -8.46
C TYR A 282 -13.12 23.76 -7.48
N LYS A 283 -14.35 23.47 -7.91
CA LYS A 283 -15.52 23.43 -7.04
C LYS A 283 -15.79 21.99 -6.62
N THR A 284 -15.69 21.72 -5.32
CA THR A 284 -16.23 20.49 -4.76
C THR A 284 -17.75 20.55 -4.97
N GLY A 285 -18.38 19.42 -5.29
CA GLY A 285 -19.84 19.34 -5.43
C GLY A 285 -20.62 19.72 -4.17
N GLU A 286 -19.92 19.97 -3.06
CA GLU A 286 -20.43 20.16 -1.71
C GLU A 286 -20.22 21.61 -1.19
N GLY A 287 -19.83 22.54 -2.07
CA GLY A 287 -19.79 23.97 -1.75
C GLY A 287 -18.46 24.53 -1.24
N ILE A 288 -17.35 23.83 -1.48
CA ILE A 288 -15.99 24.39 -1.34
C ILE A 288 -15.47 24.75 -2.73
N THR A 289 -14.96 25.95 -2.91
CA THR A 289 -14.13 26.30 -4.08
C THR A 289 -12.68 26.40 -3.65
N ILE A 290 -11.78 25.74 -4.38
CA ILE A 290 -10.35 25.71 -4.11
C ILE A 290 -9.62 26.25 -5.34
N SER A 291 -8.86 27.33 -5.16
CA SER A 291 -8.09 27.97 -6.22
C SER A 291 -6.60 27.98 -5.89
N SER A 292 -5.74 27.60 -6.83
CA SER A 292 -4.28 27.63 -6.63
C SER A 292 -3.68 29.00 -6.97
N TYR A 293 -2.62 29.37 -6.26
CA TYR A 293 -1.75 30.47 -6.68
C TYR A 293 -0.58 29.95 -7.53
N ASN A 294 -0.52 30.38 -8.79
CA ASN A 294 0.46 29.90 -9.76
C ASN A 294 1.90 29.99 -9.27
N GLY A 295 2.66 28.91 -9.49
CA GLY A 295 4.06 28.80 -9.10
C GLY A 295 4.27 28.64 -7.59
N THR A 296 3.21 28.47 -6.80
CA THR A 296 3.30 28.32 -5.34
C THR A 296 2.40 27.17 -4.87
N PRO A 297 2.64 26.60 -3.67
CA PRO A 297 1.72 25.65 -3.05
C PRO A 297 0.51 26.31 -2.38
N ASN A 298 0.45 27.64 -2.38
CA ASN A 298 -0.58 28.40 -1.68
C ASN A 298 -1.91 28.25 -2.42
N ILE A 299 -3.01 28.26 -1.66
CA ILE A 299 -4.37 28.15 -2.21
C ILE A 299 -5.31 29.15 -1.56
N ALA A 300 -6.37 29.51 -2.26
CA ALA A 300 -7.54 30.21 -1.73
C ALA A 300 -8.70 29.22 -1.61
N LEU A 301 -9.42 29.29 -0.50
CA LEU A 301 -10.58 28.47 -0.19
C LEU A 301 -11.79 29.39 -0.07
N SER A 302 -12.89 29.07 -0.74
CA SER A 302 -14.19 29.69 -0.50
C SER A 302 -15.16 28.63 0.02
N PHE A 303 -15.81 28.91 1.14
CA PHE A 303 -16.84 28.08 1.74
C PHE A 303 -18.18 28.80 1.62
N LYS A 304 -19.13 28.19 0.91
CA LYS A 304 -20.50 28.71 0.87
C LYS A 304 -21.22 28.35 2.17
N SER A 305 -21.70 29.35 2.90
CA SER A 305 -22.49 29.13 4.13
C SER A 305 -23.85 28.48 3.79
N ASP A 306 -24.37 27.64 4.69
CA ASP A 306 -25.69 27.01 4.49
C ASP A 306 -26.86 27.99 4.75
N ASN A 307 -26.62 29.06 5.53
CA ASN A 307 -27.65 30.01 5.97
C ASN A 307 -27.39 31.47 5.54
N SER A 308 -26.32 31.75 4.80
CA SER A 308 -26.03 33.09 4.28
C SER A 308 -25.56 33.05 2.84
N GLU A 309 -25.94 34.04 2.03
CA GLU A 309 -25.37 34.23 0.69
C GLU A 309 -23.88 34.61 0.72
N ARG A 310 -23.37 35.04 1.89
CA ARG A 310 -21.95 35.36 2.07
C ARG A 310 -21.09 34.09 2.04
N GLU A 311 -20.14 34.08 1.13
CA GLU A 311 -19.05 33.11 1.09
C GLU A 311 -17.92 33.54 2.03
N LEU A 312 -17.37 32.58 2.78
CA LEU A 312 -16.18 32.79 3.61
C LEU A 312 -14.93 32.46 2.77
N ILE A 313 -14.04 33.43 2.61
CA ILE A 313 -12.81 33.29 1.82
C ILE A 313 -11.59 33.22 2.76
N ILE A 314 -10.87 32.10 2.71
CA ILE A 314 -9.67 31.85 3.53
C ILE A 314 -8.47 31.56 2.62
N HIS A 315 -7.38 32.28 2.79
CA HIS A 315 -6.11 31.93 2.12
C HIS A 315 -5.33 30.93 2.97
N PHE A 316 -4.94 29.80 2.38
CA PHE A 316 -4.03 28.84 3.00
C PHE A 316 -2.63 28.99 2.39
N LEU A 317 -1.68 29.39 3.22
CA LEU A 317 -0.31 29.72 2.83
C LEU A 317 0.65 28.67 3.41
N LYS A 318 1.22 27.84 2.53
CA LYS A 318 2.21 26.82 2.89
C LYS A 318 3.65 27.29 2.61
N SER A 319 3.84 28.33 1.81
CA SER A 319 5.14 28.88 1.40
C SER A 319 5.16 30.43 1.45
N PRO A 320 6.32 31.07 1.72
CA PRO A 320 6.47 32.53 1.69
C PRO A 320 6.26 33.15 0.29
N SER A 321 6.28 32.33 -0.76
CA SER A 321 6.16 32.76 -2.15
C SER A 321 4.86 33.54 -2.40
N ARG A 322 5.00 34.70 -3.04
CA ARG A 322 3.89 35.58 -3.46
C ARG A 322 2.94 36.06 -2.34
N ILE A 323 3.26 35.85 -1.06
CA ILE A 323 2.42 36.26 0.08
C ILE A 323 2.03 37.74 -0.01
N LYS A 324 2.97 38.63 -0.35
CA LYS A 324 2.70 40.08 -0.48
C LYS A 324 1.56 40.40 -1.46
N ASN A 325 1.41 39.63 -2.52
CA ASN A 325 0.33 39.82 -3.50
C ASN A 325 -0.97 39.22 -2.97
N ILE A 326 -0.91 38.01 -2.41
CA ILE A 326 -2.08 37.31 -1.86
C ILE A 326 -2.74 38.13 -0.74
N LEU A 327 -1.94 38.74 0.15
CA LEU A 327 -2.46 39.56 1.24
C LEU A 327 -3.25 40.79 0.80
N LYS A 328 -3.10 41.26 -0.45
CA LYS A 328 -3.87 42.38 -1.02
C LYS A 328 -5.24 41.98 -1.52
N GLU A 329 -5.48 40.70 -1.78
CA GLU A 329 -6.77 40.19 -2.24
C GLU A 329 -7.81 40.31 -1.11
N GLN A 330 -9.11 40.23 -1.40
CA GLN A 330 -10.12 40.22 -0.33
C GLN A 330 -10.22 38.82 0.28
N SER A 331 -10.19 38.74 1.61
CA SER A 331 -10.42 37.50 2.35
C SER A 331 -10.85 37.78 3.79
N ASP A 332 -11.56 36.82 4.38
CA ASP A 332 -11.99 36.85 5.77
C ASP A 332 -10.92 36.35 6.74
N GLY A 333 -9.90 35.63 6.24
CA GLY A 333 -8.80 35.13 7.06
C GLY A 333 -7.61 34.58 6.26
N VAL A 334 -6.52 34.34 6.99
CA VAL A 334 -5.31 33.70 6.47
C VAL A 334 -4.89 32.60 7.43
N ILE A 335 -4.80 31.37 6.93
CA ILE A 335 -4.16 30.25 7.61
C ILE A 335 -2.77 30.08 7.00
N ILE A 336 -1.72 30.10 7.82
CA ILE A 336 -0.33 30.00 7.35
C ILE A 336 0.45 28.97 8.16
N SER A 337 1.24 28.13 7.50
CA SER A 337 2.18 27.25 8.20
C SER A 337 3.19 28.06 9.00
N TYR A 338 3.54 27.62 10.20
CA TYR A 338 4.48 28.37 11.04
C TYR A 338 5.82 28.63 10.32
N THR A 339 6.34 27.68 9.55
CA THR A 339 7.57 27.86 8.78
C THR A 339 7.45 28.97 7.74
N ALA A 340 6.33 29.05 7.00
CA ALA A 340 6.11 30.14 6.06
C ALA A 340 5.92 31.47 6.79
N TYR A 341 5.24 31.48 7.94
CA TYR A 341 5.08 32.67 8.78
C TYR A 341 6.43 33.19 9.29
N GLU A 342 7.29 32.32 9.83
CA GLU A 342 8.61 32.68 10.37
C GLU A 342 9.45 33.43 9.31
N GLN A 343 9.40 32.96 8.06
CA GLN A 343 10.10 33.57 6.93
C GLN A 343 9.48 34.89 6.42
N SER A 344 8.22 35.16 6.76
CA SER A 344 7.45 36.28 6.20
C SER A 344 6.77 37.17 7.24
N ALA A 345 7.09 37.01 8.53
CA ALA A 345 6.40 37.64 9.66
C ALA A 345 6.27 39.17 9.56
N LEU A 346 7.26 39.85 8.94
CA LEU A 346 7.22 41.30 8.74
C LEU A 346 6.06 41.75 7.84
N LEU A 347 5.64 40.92 6.88
CA LEU A 347 4.52 41.23 5.99
C LEU A 347 3.17 41.25 6.71
N PHE A 348 3.09 40.55 7.85
CA PHE A 348 1.85 40.36 8.60
C PHE A 348 1.57 41.45 9.64
N LYS A 349 2.55 42.33 9.96
CA LYS A 349 2.40 43.38 10.98
C LYS A 349 1.30 44.41 10.68
N SER A 350 0.98 44.61 9.40
CA SER A 350 -0.01 45.60 8.95
C SER A 350 -1.25 44.96 8.33
N VAL A 351 -1.39 43.63 8.44
CA VAL A 351 -2.54 42.91 7.89
C VAL A 351 -3.72 43.07 8.84
N GLN A 352 -4.82 43.62 8.34
CA GLN A 352 -6.06 43.85 9.10
C GLN A 352 -6.99 42.62 9.13
N LYS A 353 -6.46 41.44 8.83
CA LYS A 353 -7.21 40.18 8.72
C LYS A 353 -6.73 39.21 9.79
N PRO A 354 -7.57 38.26 10.23
CA PRO A 354 -7.13 37.30 11.24
C PRO A 354 -6.07 36.37 10.62
N ILE A 355 -4.97 36.23 11.36
CA ILE A 355 -3.86 35.34 11.02
C ILE A 355 -3.92 34.15 11.96
N ILE A 356 -4.07 32.97 11.38
CA ILE A 356 -4.18 31.69 12.04
C ILE A 356 -2.93 30.89 11.67
N ILE A 357 -2.22 30.39 12.66
CA ILE A 357 -0.94 29.70 12.46
C ILE A 357 -1.17 28.19 12.51
N LEU A 358 -0.83 27.47 11.45
CA LEU A 358 -0.78 26.02 11.45
C LEU A 358 0.55 25.56 12.06
N ASN A 359 0.48 24.75 13.12
CA ASN A 359 1.65 24.08 13.67
C ASN A 359 2.12 22.97 12.72
N ASP A 360 3.16 23.28 11.95
CA ASP A 360 3.79 22.35 11.00
C ASP A 360 4.93 21.52 11.63
N GLY A 361 5.04 21.53 12.96
CA GLY A 361 6.07 20.82 13.72
C GLY A 361 7.42 21.54 13.82
N ASN A 362 7.54 22.76 13.28
CA ASN A 362 8.73 23.57 13.50
C ASN A 362 8.85 23.95 15.00
N PRO A 363 9.96 23.59 15.68
CA PRO A 363 10.11 23.77 17.12
C PRO A 363 10.12 25.25 17.56
N ASN A 364 10.39 26.18 16.63
CA ASN A 364 10.40 27.62 16.92
C ASN A 364 8.99 28.18 17.16
N ILE A 365 7.92 27.44 16.87
CA ILE A 365 6.53 27.87 17.15
C ILE A 365 6.33 28.29 18.61
N LYS A 366 7.11 27.73 19.54
CA LYS A 366 7.13 28.11 20.95
C LYS A 366 7.39 29.60 21.18
N LYS A 367 8.07 30.29 20.25
CA LYS A 367 8.37 31.74 20.32
C LYS A 367 7.12 32.61 20.17
N ILE A 368 6.04 32.10 19.57
CA ILE A 368 4.83 32.88 19.27
C ILE A 368 3.60 32.48 20.09
N ILE A 369 3.71 31.49 20.97
CA ILE A 369 2.60 31.02 21.84
C ILE A 369 2.03 32.20 22.66
N ASN A 370 2.87 33.13 23.11
CA ASN A 370 2.47 34.29 23.91
C ASN A 370 2.02 35.50 23.08
N SER A 371 2.06 35.38 21.74
CA SER A 371 1.75 36.49 20.82
C SER A 371 0.26 36.63 20.51
N GLY A 372 -0.56 35.71 21.03
CA GLY A 372 -2.02 35.74 20.90
C GLY A 372 -2.60 35.33 19.54
N PHE A 373 -1.77 34.71 18.70
CA PHE A 373 -2.23 34.02 17.50
C PHE A 373 -3.06 32.79 17.86
N ILE A 374 -4.02 32.46 16.99
CA ILE A 374 -4.67 31.15 16.99
C ILE A 374 -3.68 30.14 16.44
N ILE A 375 -3.46 29.03 17.15
CA ILE A 375 -2.55 27.96 16.72
C ILE A 375 -3.39 26.73 16.41
N LEU A 376 -3.31 26.23 15.18
CA LEU A 376 -3.94 24.98 14.78
C LEU A 376 -3.01 23.83 15.15
N HIS A 377 -3.52 22.90 15.94
CA HIS A 377 -2.81 21.74 16.44
C HIS A 377 -3.17 20.50 15.62
N ASP A 378 -2.20 19.60 15.54
CA ASP A 378 -2.34 18.32 14.87
C ASP A 378 -3.33 17.40 15.59
N GLY A 379 -4.11 16.62 14.83
CA GLY A 379 -5.14 15.72 15.37
C GLY A 379 -6.41 16.44 15.86
N ILE A 380 -6.66 17.68 15.43
CA ILE A 380 -7.84 18.47 15.83
C ILE A 380 -8.70 18.85 14.63
N GLN A 381 -10.02 18.79 14.81
CA GLN A 381 -11.03 19.32 13.88
C GLN A 381 -11.31 20.80 14.17
N TYR A 382 -11.29 21.61 13.12
CA TYR A 382 -11.64 23.03 13.13
C TYR A 382 -12.80 23.30 12.16
N GLU A 383 -13.95 23.68 12.68
CA GLU A 383 -15.14 24.03 11.90
C GLU A 383 -15.22 25.55 11.70
N PHE A 384 -15.52 26.01 10.49
CA PHE A 384 -15.58 27.44 10.18
C PHE A 384 -17.00 27.95 10.30
N LYS A 385 -17.19 29.06 11.02
CA LYS A 385 -18.49 29.71 11.19
C LYS A 385 -18.36 31.22 11.14
N SER A 386 -19.23 31.87 10.38
CA SER A 386 -19.34 33.34 10.35
C SER A 386 -20.48 33.78 11.24
N TYR A 387 -20.27 34.85 11.99
CA TYR A 387 -21.30 35.49 12.81
C TYR A 387 -21.51 36.93 12.37
N SER A 388 -22.74 37.42 12.50
CA SER A 388 -23.11 38.80 12.13
C SER A 388 -22.75 39.82 13.21
N SER A 389 -22.68 39.38 14.47
CA SER A 389 -22.40 40.24 15.62
C SER A 389 -21.77 39.47 16.79
N GLU A 390 -21.15 40.19 17.70
CA GLU A 390 -20.61 39.66 18.97
C GLU A 390 -21.71 39.03 19.84
N THR A 391 -22.89 39.65 19.88
CA THR A 391 -24.03 39.17 20.66
C THR A 391 -24.50 37.80 20.18
N GLU A 392 -24.49 37.57 18.87
CA GLU A 392 -24.84 36.27 18.29
C GLU A 392 -23.86 35.18 18.71
N LEU A 393 -22.55 35.48 18.71
CA LEU A 393 -21.54 34.54 19.20
C LEU A 393 -21.70 34.27 20.69
N LEU A 394 -21.82 35.32 21.52
CA LEU A 394 -22.00 35.20 22.97
C LEU A 394 -23.18 34.30 23.33
N ASN A 395 -24.33 34.50 22.68
CA ASN A 395 -25.54 33.70 22.94
C ASN A 395 -25.42 32.25 22.44
N SER A 396 -24.43 31.95 21.58
CA SER A 396 -24.21 30.60 21.08
C SER A 396 -23.28 29.76 21.95
N VAL A 397 -22.51 30.36 22.86
CA VAL A 397 -21.51 29.65 23.69
C VAL A 397 -22.18 29.10 24.95
N ASP A 398 -21.93 27.84 25.24
CA ASP A 398 -22.35 27.20 26.49
C ASP A 398 -21.38 27.61 27.61
N LEU A 399 -21.76 28.63 28.37
CA LEU A 399 -21.03 29.16 29.52
C LEU A 399 -22.07 29.60 30.57
N LYS A 400 -21.69 29.60 31.87
CA LYS A 400 -22.56 30.09 32.94
C LYS A 400 -23.14 31.48 32.61
N GLU A 401 -24.44 31.63 32.79
CA GLU A 401 -25.18 32.86 32.43
C GLU A 401 -24.59 34.11 33.10
N GLU A 402 -24.20 34.01 34.38
CA GLU A 402 -23.54 35.08 35.14
C GLU A 402 -22.26 35.61 34.45
N LEU A 403 -21.44 34.72 33.87
CA LEU A 403 -20.22 35.12 33.15
C LEU A 403 -20.53 35.81 31.82
N LEU A 404 -21.59 35.37 31.13
CA LEU A 404 -22.06 35.99 29.89
C LEU A 404 -22.64 37.38 30.15
N GLU A 405 -23.37 37.57 31.25
CA GLU A 405 -23.89 38.88 31.67
C GLU A 405 -22.76 39.86 32.01
N LEU A 406 -21.72 39.41 32.71
CA LEU A 406 -20.53 40.23 33.00
C LEU A 406 -19.85 40.76 31.72
N LEU A 407 -19.77 39.93 30.67
CA LEU A 407 -19.22 40.34 29.37
C LEU A 407 -20.11 41.35 28.62
N LYS A 408 -21.41 41.38 28.92
CA LYS A 408 -22.36 42.37 28.37
C LYS A 408 -22.24 43.72 29.08
N ASN A 409 -21.95 43.73 30.39
CA ASN A 409 -21.95 44.92 31.24
C ASN A 409 -20.69 45.82 31.13
N ASN A 410 -19.63 45.38 30.43
CA ASN A 410 -18.41 46.16 30.15
C ASN A 410 -17.61 46.67 31.37
N ASN A 411 -17.82 46.12 32.58
CA ASN A 411 -17.09 46.55 33.78
C ASN A 411 -15.81 45.73 33.99
N GLY A 412 -14.65 46.30 33.67
CA GLY A 412 -13.36 45.62 33.75
C GLY A 412 -12.95 45.17 35.15
N ASP A 413 -13.29 45.93 36.18
CA ASP A 413 -12.92 45.60 37.57
C ASP A 413 -13.75 44.41 38.10
N GLU A 414 -15.02 44.30 37.69
CA GLU A 414 -15.88 43.14 37.98
C GLU A 414 -15.43 41.90 37.22
N ILE A 415 -15.10 42.03 35.93
CA ILE A 415 -14.59 40.93 35.11
C ILE A 415 -13.31 40.37 35.72
N LYS A 416 -12.37 41.22 36.14
CA LYS A 416 -11.12 40.77 36.76
C LYS A 416 -11.36 40.00 38.06
N LYS A 417 -12.21 40.53 38.95
CA LYS A 417 -12.56 39.86 40.21
C LYS A 417 -13.25 38.51 39.97
N SER A 418 -14.21 38.47 39.06
CA SER A 418 -14.90 37.24 38.69
C SER A 418 -13.92 36.22 38.13
N PHE A 419 -13.06 36.62 37.18
CA PHE A 419 -12.04 35.75 36.58
C PHE A 419 -11.12 35.15 37.65
N GLU A 420 -10.57 35.96 38.56
CA GLU A 420 -9.68 35.47 39.63
C GLU A 420 -10.38 34.47 40.57
N SER A 421 -11.70 34.64 40.80
CA SER A 421 -12.48 33.77 41.68
C SER A 421 -12.97 32.47 41.02
N GLU A 422 -13.30 32.50 39.72
CA GLU A 422 -13.99 31.42 39.02
C GLU A 422 -13.04 30.57 38.16
N ILE A 423 -11.93 31.11 37.64
CA ILE A 423 -11.14 30.47 36.58
C ILE A 423 -10.58 29.10 36.95
N ASN A 424 -10.29 28.87 38.23
CA ASN A 424 -9.77 27.60 38.73
C ASN A 424 -10.88 26.55 38.94
N ASN A 425 -12.14 27.00 39.00
CA ASN A 425 -13.32 26.13 39.15
C ASN A 425 -13.98 25.81 37.80
N LEU A 426 -13.63 26.53 36.74
CA LEU A 426 -14.08 26.22 35.39
C LEU A 426 -13.41 24.94 34.87
N ASP A 427 -14.21 24.10 34.22
CA ASP A 427 -13.65 22.99 33.46
C ASP A 427 -12.80 23.51 32.27
N PRO A 428 -11.89 22.69 31.72
CA PRO A 428 -11.01 23.10 30.64
C PRO A 428 -11.69 23.74 29.42
N ILE A 429 -12.87 23.23 29.03
CA ILE A 429 -13.61 23.72 27.85
C ILE A 429 -14.14 25.12 28.14
N SER A 430 -14.83 25.29 29.27
CA SER A 430 -15.36 26.58 29.70
C SER A 430 -14.26 27.63 29.87
N LYS A 431 -13.09 27.23 30.38
CA LYS A 431 -11.92 28.12 30.52
C LYS A 431 -11.42 28.63 29.17
N ILE A 432 -11.23 27.74 28.18
CA ILE A 432 -10.80 28.14 26.82
C ILE A 432 -11.83 29.07 26.20
N ASN A 433 -13.11 28.70 26.26
CA ASN A 433 -14.20 29.49 25.68
C ASN A 433 -14.29 30.88 26.32
N TYR A 434 -14.16 30.97 27.65
CA TYR A 434 -14.22 32.25 28.33
C TYR A 434 -13.06 33.18 27.93
N ILE A 435 -11.84 32.66 27.82
CA ILE A 435 -10.68 33.44 27.35
C ILE A 435 -10.86 33.92 25.91
N SER A 436 -11.42 33.08 25.03
CA SER A 436 -11.75 33.49 23.66
C SER A 436 -12.80 34.60 23.61
N LEU A 437 -13.83 34.55 24.47
CA LEU A 437 -14.83 35.61 24.57
C LEU A 437 -14.25 36.91 25.15
N LEU A 438 -13.32 36.83 26.12
CA LEU A 438 -12.59 37.99 26.62
C LEU A 438 -11.73 38.62 25.51
N LYS A 439 -11.10 37.81 24.65
CA LYS A 439 -10.35 38.28 23.47
C LYS A 439 -11.28 39.00 22.49
N MET A 440 -12.43 38.42 22.17
CA MET A 440 -13.45 39.08 21.35
C MET A 440 -13.85 40.44 21.92
N LYS A 441 -14.04 40.51 23.24
CA LYS A 441 -14.40 41.75 23.90
C LYS A 441 -13.28 42.79 23.89
N ALA A 442 -12.03 42.34 24.03
CA ALA A 442 -10.87 43.21 23.93
C ALA A 442 -10.72 43.81 22.53
N ASP A 443 -10.98 43.02 21.49
CA ASP A 443 -10.86 43.47 20.09
C ASP A 443 -11.99 44.45 19.69
N SER A 444 -13.16 44.39 20.34
CA SER A 444 -14.30 45.27 20.05
C SER A 444 -14.40 46.53 20.90
N THR A 445 -13.81 46.55 22.10
CA THR A 445 -13.96 47.69 23.01
C THR A 445 -13.16 48.91 22.57
N LYS A 446 -13.76 50.10 22.74
CA LYS A 446 -13.07 51.40 22.59
C LYS A 446 -12.53 51.93 23.92
N ASP A 447 -12.88 51.31 25.05
CA ASP A 447 -12.41 51.69 26.37
C ASP A 447 -10.99 51.15 26.62
N ARG A 448 -10.03 52.07 26.77
CA ARG A 448 -8.62 51.74 27.03
C ARG A 448 -8.40 51.06 28.37
N LYS A 449 -9.18 51.39 29.41
CA LYS A 449 -9.05 50.77 30.74
C LYS A 449 -9.52 49.32 30.66
N LEU A 450 -10.71 49.10 30.09
CA LEU A 450 -11.24 47.75 29.88
C LEU A 450 -10.29 46.91 29.00
N TYR A 451 -9.81 47.45 27.88
CA TYR A 451 -8.84 46.77 27.01
C TYR A 451 -7.58 46.33 27.77
N GLY A 452 -7.00 47.23 28.59
CA GLY A 452 -5.80 46.93 29.36
C GLY A 452 -6.01 45.78 30.34
N VAL A 453 -7.15 45.76 31.03
CA VAL A 453 -7.52 44.68 31.97
C VAL A 453 -7.69 43.35 31.23
N LEU A 454 -8.49 43.33 30.16
CA LEU A 454 -8.73 42.12 29.37
C LEU A 454 -7.44 41.56 28.78
N LYS A 455 -6.59 42.42 28.22
CA LYS A 455 -5.30 42.03 27.63
C LYS A 455 -4.37 41.39 28.66
N SER A 456 -4.30 41.91 29.89
CA SER A 456 -3.50 41.31 30.97
C SER A 456 -3.97 39.89 31.27
N ILE A 457 -5.28 39.71 31.48
CA ILE A 457 -5.90 38.41 31.77
C ILE A 457 -5.60 37.40 30.65
N ILE A 458 -5.79 37.82 29.40
CA ILE A 458 -5.55 36.98 28.23
C ILE A 458 -4.06 36.56 28.15
N GLN A 459 -3.14 37.52 28.28
CA GLN A 459 -1.70 37.26 28.17
C GLN A 459 -1.16 36.33 29.25
N GLU A 460 -1.65 36.45 30.48
CA GLU A 460 -1.27 35.59 31.60
C GLU A 460 -1.73 34.13 31.41
N ASN A 461 -2.75 33.88 30.57
CA ASN A 461 -3.38 32.58 30.42
C ASN A 461 -3.10 31.86 29.08
N TYR A 462 -2.45 32.49 28.09
CA TYR A 462 -2.18 31.87 26.78
C TYR A 462 -1.47 30.52 26.87
N ILE A 463 -0.39 30.43 27.67
CA ILE A 463 0.37 29.17 27.84
C ILE A 463 -0.50 28.09 28.47
N SER A 464 -1.36 28.46 29.42
CA SER A 464 -2.26 27.51 30.06
C SER A 464 -3.27 26.99 29.05
N VAL A 465 -3.81 27.85 28.18
CA VAL A 465 -4.79 27.47 27.15
C VAL A 465 -4.17 26.56 26.09
N ASP A 466 -3.01 26.93 25.55
CA ASP A 466 -2.27 26.11 24.57
C ASP A 466 -1.97 24.69 25.11
N ARG A 467 -1.62 24.57 26.40
CA ARG A 467 -1.44 23.26 27.04
C ARG A 467 -2.72 22.44 27.16
N LEU A 468 -3.89 23.08 27.25
CA LEU A 468 -5.17 22.39 27.30
C LEU A 468 -5.58 21.85 25.92
N PHE A 469 -5.23 22.54 24.83
CA PHE A 469 -5.46 22.05 23.47
C PHE A 469 -4.80 20.69 23.22
N ASN A 470 -3.60 20.48 23.74
CA ASN A 470 -2.88 19.19 23.65
C ASN A 470 -3.54 18.04 24.45
N LYS A 471 -4.58 18.33 25.24
CA LYS A 471 -5.32 17.36 26.06
C LYS A 471 -6.78 17.23 25.65
N LEU A 472 -7.20 17.87 24.55
CA LEU A 472 -8.58 17.79 24.10
C LEU A 472 -8.93 16.35 23.72
N ASP A 473 -10.11 15.91 24.16
CA ASP A 473 -10.65 14.60 23.84
C ASP A 473 -11.12 14.55 22.37
N GLN A 474 -11.15 13.34 21.78
CA GLN A 474 -11.62 13.08 20.42
C GLN A 474 -13.06 13.54 20.20
N ASN A 475 -13.86 13.61 21.27
CA ASN A 475 -15.24 14.08 21.27
C ASN A 475 -15.38 15.60 21.16
N LEU A 476 -14.29 16.34 21.01
CA LEU A 476 -14.30 17.79 20.90
C LEU A 476 -13.87 18.25 19.51
N TYR A 477 -14.37 19.42 19.11
CA TYR A 477 -13.88 20.16 17.97
C TYR A 477 -13.80 21.65 18.29
N VAL A 478 -13.05 22.39 17.48
CA VAL A 478 -12.88 23.83 17.63
C VAL A 478 -13.70 24.52 16.56
N GLU A 479 -14.65 25.34 16.95
CA GLU A 479 -15.31 26.28 16.05
C GLU A 479 -14.42 27.53 15.92
N LEU A 480 -13.99 27.83 14.69
CA LEU A 480 -13.34 29.08 14.34
C LEU A 480 -14.40 30.08 13.91
N SER A 481 -14.75 30.97 14.83
CA SER A 481 -15.81 31.96 14.67
C SER A 481 -15.24 33.26 14.09
N PHE A 482 -15.66 33.62 12.87
CA PHE A 482 -15.22 34.84 12.16
C PHE A 482 -16.21 35.99 12.37
N ILE A 483 -15.71 37.13 12.85
CA ILE A 483 -16.48 38.37 13.10
C ILE A 483 -15.60 39.58 12.77
N ASN A 484 -16.07 40.50 11.92
CA ASN A 484 -15.42 41.81 11.67
C ASN A 484 -13.88 41.74 11.51
N ASN A 485 -13.40 40.93 10.57
CA ASN A 485 -11.96 40.68 10.31
C ASN A 485 -11.16 40.14 11.51
N SER A 486 -11.82 39.49 12.45
CA SER A 486 -11.22 38.79 13.58
C SER A 486 -11.72 37.34 13.63
N ALA A 487 -10.97 36.48 14.30
CA ALA A 487 -11.31 35.08 14.49
C ALA A 487 -11.11 34.67 15.95
N TYR A 488 -11.97 33.79 16.44
CA TYR A 488 -11.97 33.30 17.83
C TYR A 488 -12.16 31.79 17.87
N GLU A 489 -11.59 31.14 18.88
CA GLU A 489 -11.64 29.67 19.06
C GLU A 489 -12.69 29.30 20.12
N ILE A 490 -13.76 28.63 19.72
CA ILE A 490 -14.78 28.12 20.64
C ILE A 490 -14.76 26.60 20.60
N ILE A 491 -14.46 25.96 21.72
CA ILE A 491 -14.52 24.51 21.87
C ILE A 491 -15.98 24.07 21.96
N ARG A 492 -16.31 23.08 21.13
CA ARG A 492 -17.63 22.45 21.03
C ARG A 492 -17.51 20.96 21.26
N LYS A 493 -18.60 20.36 21.75
CA LYS A 493 -18.74 18.91 21.89
C LYS A 493 -19.31 18.34 20.60
N ASN A 494 -18.75 17.21 20.18
CA ASN A 494 -19.29 16.36 19.14
C ASN A 494 -19.94 15.13 19.80
N ASN A 495 -20.98 14.60 19.17
CA ASN A 495 -21.54 13.30 19.54
C ASN A 495 -20.70 12.21 18.87
N SER A 496 -19.46 12.06 19.33
CA SER A 496 -18.58 10.97 18.89
C SER A 496 -18.71 9.80 19.86
N SER A 497 -18.59 8.60 19.31
CA SER A 497 -18.55 7.35 20.06
C SER A 497 -17.14 6.82 19.99
N ALA A 498 -16.58 6.36 21.11
CA ALA A 498 -15.26 5.73 21.13
C ALA A 498 -15.20 4.61 20.07
N SER A 499 -14.39 4.82 19.04
CA SER A 499 -14.20 3.88 17.93
C SER A 499 -12.90 3.09 18.10
N GLU A 500 -12.80 1.97 17.38
CA GLU A 500 -11.55 1.21 17.34
C GLU A 500 -10.45 2.04 16.64
N ILE A 501 -9.30 2.16 17.31
CA ILE A 501 -8.14 2.88 16.77
C ILE A 501 -7.24 1.88 16.05
N PHE A 502 -6.78 2.27 14.87
CA PHE A 502 -5.77 1.56 14.09
C PHE A 502 -4.45 2.35 14.08
N ILE A 503 -3.32 1.67 14.02
CA ILE A 503 -1.99 2.29 13.94
C ILE A 503 -1.23 1.81 12.69
N ASP A 504 -0.41 2.70 12.14
CA ASP A 504 0.41 2.46 10.95
C ASP A 504 1.74 1.76 11.30
N TYR A 505 2.29 2.02 12.50
CA TYR A 505 3.59 1.50 12.94
C TYR A 505 3.51 0.69 14.24
N TYR A 506 4.03 -0.53 14.19
CA TYR A 506 4.14 -1.41 15.35
C TYR A 506 5.49 -1.27 16.05
N ASN A 507 5.44 -0.87 17.32
CA ASN A 507 6.55 -0.88 18.26
C ASN A 507 6.02 -1.14 19.69
N THR A 508 6.91 -1.37 20.65
CA THR A 508 6.54 -1.69 22.03
C THR A 508 5.70 -0.58 22.68
N GLU A 509 5.99 0.68 22.37
CA GLU A 509 5.27 1.83 22.92
C GLU A 509 3.86 1.98 22.30
N SER A 510 3.73 1.76 20.99
CA SER A 510 2.45 1.87 20.27
C SER A 510 1.46 0.79 20.69
N LEU A 511 1.95 -0.39 21.10
CA LEU A 511 1.14 -1.46 21.69
C LEU A 511 0.59 -1.16 23.09
N GLN A 512 1.27 -0.31 23.86
CA GLN A 512 0.82 0.12 25.18
C GLN A 512 -0.31 1.15 25.11
N LYS A 513 -0.55 1.76 23.94
CA LYS A 513 -1.67 2.68 23.73
C LYS A 513 -2.99 1.93 23.86
N THR A 514 -3.84 2.40 24.76
CA THR A 514 -5.18 1.88 25.05
C THR A 514 -6.10 2.08 23.84
N LEU A 515 -6.82 1.01 23.43
CA LEU A 515 -7.88 0.93 22.38
C LEU A 515 -7.56 0.22 21.05
N LEU A 516 -6.41 -0.45 20.89
CA LEU A 516 -6.18 -1.29 19.69
C LEU A 516 -7.13 -2.49 19.62
N ASN A 517 -7.65 -2.77 18.42
CA ASN A 517 -8.46 -3.96 18.12
C ASN A 517 -7.68 -5.28 18.40
N LYS A 518 -8.38 -6.35 18.78
CA LYS A 518 -7.79 -7.66 19.12
C LYS A 518 -6.97 -8.28 17.98
N GLU A 519 -7.46 -8.19 16.75
CA GLU A 519 -6.76 -8.70 15.57
C GLU A 519 -5.46 -7.92 15.34
N GLN A 520 -5.52 -6.58 15.47
CA GLN A 520 -4.34 -5.73 15.31
C GLN A 520 -3.29 -6.00 16.40
N LYS A 521 -3.71 -6.22 17.65
CA LYS A 521 -2.80 -6.64 18.73
C LYS A 521 -2.13 -7.98 18.43
N THR A 522 -2.89 -8.93 17.90
CA THR A 522 -2.37 -10.26 17.54
C THR A 522 -1.31 -10.15 16.44
N LEU A 523 -1.62 -9.40 15.39
CA LEU A 523 -0.69 -9.12 14.29
C LEU A 523 0.56 -8.37 14.78
N ALA A 524 0.38 -7.31 15.58
CA ALA A 524 1.47 -6.51 16.11
C ALA A 524 2.43 -7.34 16.98
N ASN A 525 1.90 -8.17 17.88
CA ASN A 525 2.71 -9.08 18.69
C ASN A 525 3.49 -10.07 17.82
N ARG A 526 2.84 -10.62 16.78
CA ARG A 526 3.51 -11.51 15.82
C ARG A 526 4.64 -10.79 15.08
N ILE A 527 4.40 -9.56 14.62
CA ILE A 527 5.38 -8.73 13.92
C ILE A 527 6.59 -8.45 14.81
N LEU A 528 6.39 -8.04 16.06
CA LEU A 528 7.51 -7.75 16.96
C LEU A 528 8.34 -9.00 17.26
N ALA A 529 7.68 -10.15 17.50
CA ALA A 529 8.37 -11.42 17.73
C ALA A 529 9.18 -11.87 16.51
N ASP A 530 8.61 -11.76 15.30
CA ASP A 530 9.29 -12.15 14.06
C ASP A 530 10.42 -11.18 13.71
N ARG A 531 10.27 -9.87 13.95
CA ARG A 531 11.38 -8.89 13.83
C ARG A 531 12.54 -9.26 14.75
N GLU A 532 12.27 -9.58 16.01
CA GLU A 532 13.32 -9.99 16.96
C GLU A 532 14.03 -11.27 16.48
N ARG A 533 13.26 -12.29 16.05
CA ARG A 533 13.83 -13.53 15.51
C ARG A 533 14.67 -13.28 14.26
N LEU A 534 14.20 -12.42 13.36
CA LEU A 534 14.92 -12.07 12.14
C LEU A 534 16.23 -11.34 12.46
N MET A 535 16.23 -10.39 13.40
CA MET A 535 17.45 -9.71 13.83
C MET A 535 18.47 -10.67 14.43
N LYS A 536 18.02 -11.66 15.23
CA LYS A 536 18.88 -12.74 15.73
C LYS A 536 19.49 -13.56 14.59
N LEU A 537 18.71 -13.88 13.56
CA LEU A 537 19.19 -14.63 12.40
C LEU A 537 20.22 -13.83 11.60
N ILE A 538 19.95 -12.55 11.33
CA ILE A 538 20.88 -11.65 10.64
C ILE A 538 22.19 -11.55 11.43
N ALA A 539 22.12 -11.38 12.76
CA ALA A 539 23.31 -11.33 13.60
C ALA A 539 24.19 -12.57 13.44
N LEU A 540 23.61 -13.77 13.41
CA LEU A 540 24.36 -15.02 13.18
C LEU A 540 25.12 -15.02 11.84
N PHE A 541 24.48 -14.57 10.75
CA PHE A 541 25.14 -14.48 9.44
C PHE A 541 26.35 -13.54 9.46
N TYR A 542 26.26 -12.43 10.19
CA TYR A 542 27.35 -11.46 10.26
C TYR A 542 28.43 -11.83 11.26
N GLU A 543 28.10 -12.60 12.32
CA GLU A 543 29.06 -13.19 13.25
C GLU A 543 29.94 -14.24 12.55
N ASP A 544 29.32 -15.16 11.80
CA ASP A 544 30.03 -16.20 11.04
C ASP A 544 30.98 -15.59 9.99
N LYS A 545 30.53 -14.52 9.32
CA LYS A 545 31.34 -13.82 8.31
C LYS A 545 32.48 -12.97 8.90
N GLN A 546 32.60 -12.77 10.21
CA GLN A 546 33.67 -11.94 10.80
C GLN A 546 35.07 -12.49 10.53
N GLU A 547 35.19 -13.81 10.42
CA GLU A 547 36.47 -14.49 10.20
C GLU A 547 36.93 -14.44 8.73
N LEU A 548 36.06 -14.00 7.80
CA LEU A 548 36.39 -13.86 6.39
C LEU A 548 37.25 -12.62 6.12
N SER A 549 38.29 -12.78 5.30
CA SER A 549 39.15 -11.67 4.85
C SER A 549 38.40 -10.54 4.12
N SER A 550 37.22 -10.84 3.55
CA SER A 550 36.34 -9.89 2.85
C SER A 550 35.42 -9.09 3.79
N TYR A 551 35.32 -9.45 5.07
CA TYR A 551 34.38 -8.83 6.03
C TYR A 551 34.58 -7.32 6.18
N GLY A 552 35.83 -6.86 6.21
CA GLY A 552 36.14 -5.42 6.28
C GLY A 552 35.55 -4.62 5.13
N THR A 553 35.56 -5.19 3.91
CA THR A 553 34.96 -4.60 2.71
C THR A 553 33.44 -4.61 2.80
N MET A 554 32.84 -5.74 3.22
CA MET A 554 31.38 -5.87 3.40
C MET A 554 30.84 -4.85 4.40
N LYS A 555 31.50 -4.71 5.56
CA LYS A 555 31.13 -3.73 6.60
C LYS A 555 31.22 -2.29 6.10
N LYS A 556 32.20 -1.99 5.24
CA LYS A 556 32.34 -0.67 4.61
C LYS A 556 31.21 -0.39 3.62
N GLU A 557 30.86 -1.36 2.78
CA GLU A 557 29.73 -1.22 1.83
C GLU A 557 28.39 -1.05 2.56
N LEU A 558 28.16 -1.79 3.67
CA LEU A 558 26.96 -1.61 4.49
C LEU A 558 26.83 -0.20 5.05
N LYS A 559 27.90 0.37 5.62
CA LYS A 559 27.90 1.76 6.11
C LYS A 559 27.61 2.77 5.00
N LEU A 560 28.11 2.51 3.80
CA LEU A 560 27.86 3.36 2.65
C LEU A 560 26.41 3.26 2.16
N LEU A 561 25.83 2.06 2.22
CA LEU A 561 24.41 1.84 1.91
C LEU A 561 23.51 2.50 2.95
N GLU A 562 23.79 2.31 4.24
CA GLU A 562 23.06 2.92 5.36
C GLU A 562 23.03 4.45 5.21
N LYS A 563 24.19 5.06 4.94
CA LYS A 563 24.27 6.48 4.66
C LYS A 563 23.43 6.88 3.44
N ALA A 564 23.52 6.13 2.34
CA ALA A 564 22.78 6.46 1.13
C ALA A 564 21.26 6.37 1.32
N ILE A 565 20.77 5.39 2.08
CA ILE A 565 19.35 5.26 2.44
C ILE A 565 18.92 6.41 3.35
N LYS A 566 19.73 6.73 4.38
CA LYS A 566 19.45 7.84 5.29
C LYS A 566 19.37 9.18 4.55
N ASP A 567 20.36 9.48 3.71
CA ASP A 567 20.40 10.70 2.89
C ASP A 567 19.15 10.80 2.00
N ARG A 568 18.66 9.67 1.45
CA ARG A 568 17.41 9.65 0.67
C ARG A 568 16.16 9.84 1.54
N LYS A 569 16.06 9.19 2.70
CA LYS A 569 14.95 9.38 3.63
C LYS A 569 14.84 10.86 4.04
N GLU A 570 15.97 11.53 4.28
CA GLU A 570 16.00 12.97 4.56
C GLU A 570 15.41 13.81 3.42
N VAL A 571 15.75 13.52 2.15
CA VAL A 571 15.18 14.23 1.00
C VAL A 571 13.65 14.13 0.93
N TYR A 572 13.08 12.96 1.26
CA TYR A 572 11.62 12.74 1.20
C TYR A 572 10.87 13.11 2.49
N ASN A 573 11.58 13.23 3.62
CA ASN A 573 11.03 13.69 4.90
C ASN A 573 10.97 15.22 5.00
N ILE A 574 11.72 15.94 4.16
CA ILE A 574 11.71 17.40 4.19
C ILE A 574 10.63 17.95 3.25
N GLU A 575 9.59 18.56 3.82
CA GLU A 575 8.65 19.43 3.12
C GLU A 575 9.32 20.79 2.74
N ILE A 576 10.38 20.81 1.92
CA ILE A 576 11.02 22.08 1.49
C ILE A 576 10.18 22.74 0.39
N PHE A 577 9.71 23.96 0.67
CA PHE A 577 9.21 24.92 -0.32
C PHE A 577 10.25 26.03 -0.54
N ASP A 578 11.40 25.69 -1.13
CA ASP A 578 12.37 26.69 -1.61
C ASP A 578 12.33 26.77 -3.13
N GLU A 579 11.99 27.96 -3.66
CA GLU A 579 12.03 28.29 -5.09
C GLU A 579 13.44 28.14 -5.69
N ASP A 580 14.50 28.25 -4.87
CA ASP A 580 15.90 28.30 -5.33
C ASP A 580 16.49 26.94 -5.76
N ASN A 581 15.88 25.81 -5.39
CA ASN A 581 16.37 24.50 -5.83
C ASN A 581 15.81 24.07 -7.20
N SER A 582 14.87 24.82 -7.78
CA SER A 582 14.38 24.57 -9.15
C SER A 582 15.42 24.90 -10.23
N ILE A 583 16.48 25.65 -9.90
CA ILE A 583 17.57 26.02 -10.83
C ILE A 583 18.91 25.35 -10.45
N LYS A 584 19.05 24.85 -9.22
CA LYS A 584 20.21 24.06 -8.80
C LYS A 584 19.75 22.70 -8.28
N GLY A 585 19.32 21.86 -9.20
CA GLY A 585 19.50 20.43 -9.02
C GLY A 585 20.97 20.18 -8.66
N LYS A 586 21.23 19.86 -7.39
CA LYS A 586 22.46 19.16 -7.00
C LYS A 586 22.43 17.86 -7.78
N ARG A 587 22.95 17.92 -9.02
CA ARG A 587 23.44 16.76 -9.74
C ARG A 587 24.39 16.09 -8.76
N VAL A 588 23.96 14.99 -8.16
CA VAL A 588 24.87 13.99 -7.63
C VAL A 588 25.78 13.67 -8.81
N ARG A 589 26.99 14.27 -8.80
CA ARG A 589 28.04 13.98 -9.76
C ARG A 589 28.42 12.53 -9.54
N VAL A 590 27.74 11.62 -10.24
CA VAL A 590 28.37 10.37 -10.68
C VAL A 590 29.62 10.82 -11.42
N ARG A 591 30.80 10.49 -10.88
CA ARG A 591 32.10 10.76 -11.50
C ARG A 591 32.12 10.16 -12.91
N LYS A 592 31.75 10.93 -13.93
CA LYS A 592 32.37 10.81 -15.25
C LYS A 592 33.76 11.38 -15.08
N LYS A 593 34.76 10.51 -15.18
CA LYS A 593 36.16 10.90 -15.25
C LYS A 593 36.32 11.74 -16.52
N ASP A 594 36.80 12.96 -16.35
CA ASP A 594 37.02 13.93 -17.42
C ASP A 594 38.03 13.39 -18.44
N GLU A 595 37.63 13.41 -19.71
CA GLU A 595 38.53 13.72 -20.82
C GLU A 595 37.93 14.94 -21.51
N LYS A 596 38.43 16.14 -21.20
CA LYS A 596 38.36 17.31 -22.10
C LYS A 596 39.45 18.33 -21.76
N SER A 597 40.39 18.47 -22.68
CA SER A 597 40.86 19.75 -23.26
C SER A 597 41.98 19.41 -24.25
N SER A 598 42.17 20.03 -25.42
CA SER A 598 41.52 21.16 -26.09
C SER A 598 42.12 21.31 -27.50
N LEU A 599 41.29 21.79 -28.43
CA LEU A 599 41.56 22.70 -29.56
C LEU A 599 42.63 22.38 -30.65
N SER A 600 42.10 22.29 -31.87
CA SER A 600 42.54 22.88 -33.16
C SER A 600 43.89 22.55 -33.81
N GLN A 601 43.76 22.00 -35.04
CA GLN A 601 44.56 22.18 -36.27
C GLN A 601 46.08 21.92 -36.24
N SER A 602 46.51 20.86 -36.93
CA SER A 602 47.42 20.90 -38.10
C SER A 602 47.81 19.48 -38.54
N LYS A 603 48.48 19.41 -39.70
CA LYS A 603 48.61 18.31 -40.66
C LYS A 603 49.58 17.18 -40.26
N ASP A 604 49.49 16.12 -41.07
CA ASP A 604 50.50 15.11 -41.42
C ASP A 604 50.75 13.92 -40.47
N GLY A 605 50.87 12.74 -41.09
CA GLY A 605 51.77 11.69 -40.60
C GLY A 605 51.14 10.31 -40.36
N GLU A 606 51.40 9.39 -41.29
CA GLU A 606 51.03 7.98 -41.29
C GLU A 606 51.58 7.12 -40.14
N SER A 607 51.00 5.92 -40.06
CA SER A 607 51.51 4.66 -39.46
C SER A 607 51.09 4.37 -38.02
N LYS A 608 50.14 3.43 -37.88
CA LYS A 608 49.99 2.43 -36.79
C LYS A 608 48.77 1.53 -37.04
N SER A 609 48.82 0.67 -38.06
CA SER A 609 47.75 -0.33 -38.31
C SER A 609 48.21 -1.80 -38.20
N PHE A 610 49.34 -2.08 -37.56
CA PHE A 610 49.86 -3.46 -37.48
C PHE A 610 49.61 -4.17 -36.13
N LYS A 611 49.24 -3.47 -35.06
CA LYS A 611 49.04 -4.09 -33.73
C LYS A 611 47.62 -4.61 -33.49
N THR A 612 46.62 -4.06 -34.15
CA THR A 612 45.22 -4.51 -34.07
C THR A 612 44.96 -5.78 -34.87
N LEU A 613 45.66 -5.99 -35.98
CA LEU A 613 45.50 -7.21 -36.80
C LEU A 613 46.10 -8.46 -36.12
N ALA A 614 47.25 -8.31 -35.44
CA ALA A 614 47.89 -9.40 -34.71
C ALA A 614 47.05 -9.91 -33.52
N PHE A 615 46.30 -9.01 -32.86
CA PHE A 615 45.45 -9.37 -31.73
C PHE A 615 44.20 -10.16 -32.16
N ILE A 616 43.63 -9.84 -33.33
CA ILE A 616 42.49 -10.55 -33.89
C ILE A 616 42.87 -11.97 -34.33
N ILE A 617 44.07 -12.13 -34.92
CA ILE A 617 44.58 -13.46 -35.33
C ILE A 617 44.82 -14.36 -34.10
N LEU A 618 45.31 -13.80 -32.99
CA LEU A 618 45.55 -14.56 -31.75
C LEU A 618 44.25 -15.09 -31.14
N ILE A 619 43.17 -14.29 -31.15
CA ILE A 619 41.85 -14.70 -30.65
C ILE A 619 41.27 -15.84 -31.49
N LEU A 620 41.42 -15.79 -32.82
CA LEU A 620 40.93 -16.84 -33.72
C LEU A 620 41.67 -18.18 -33.51
N ILE A 621 42.96 -18.15 -33.20
CA ILE A 621 43.74 -19.37 -32.90
C ILE A 621 43.27 -20.01 -31.59
N ILE A 622 42.96 -19.21 -30.57
CA ILE A 622 42.47 -19.72 -29.27
C ILE A 622 41.09 -20.38 -29.44
N ILE A 623 40.19 -19.78 -30.22
CA ILE A 623 38.86 -20.35 -30.50
C ILE A 623 38.97 -21.67 -31.27
N ALA A 624 39.86 -21.75 -32.26
CA ALA A 624 40.10 -22.99 -33.00
C ALA A 624 40.63 -24.12 -32.10
N PHE A 625 41.50 -23.80 -31.12
CA PHE A 625 42.05 -24.78 -30.19
C PHE A 625 41.00 -25.33 -29.20
N VAL A 626 40.06 -24.49 -28.76
CA VAL A 626 38.94 -24.91 -27.88
C VAL A 626 37.97 -25.83 -28.62
N ILE A 627 37.66 -25.52 -29.88
CA ILE A 627 36.80 -26.37 -30.72
C ILE A 627 37.47 -27.72 -31.00
N PHE A 628 38.79 -27.75 -31.23
CA PHE A 628 39.55 -28.98 -31.44
C PHE A 628 39.59 -29.88 -30.19
N LYS A 629 39.64 -29.29 -28.98
CA LYS A 629 39.55 -30.05 -27.72
C LYS A 629 38.16 -30.61 -27.43
N LEU A 630 37.10 -29.93 -27.86
CA LEU A 630 35.71 -30.40 -27.72
C LEU A 630 35.39 -31.55 -28.69
N LEU A 631 36.00 -31.56 -29.87
CA LEU A 631 35.80 -32.61 -30.88
C LEU A 631 36.57 -33.92 -30.59
N THR A 632 37.55 -33.92 -29.67
CA THR A 632 38.38 -35.09 -29.35
C THR A 632 37.98 -35.84 -28.08
N TYR A 633 36.90 -35.43 -27.39
CA TYR A 633 36.43 -36.08 -26.16
C TYR A 633 35.25 -37.04 -26.44
N LYS A 634 35.52 -38.34 -26.60
CA LYS A 634 34.51 -39.42 -26.59
C LYS A 634 34.51 -40.13 -25.22
N PRO A 635 33.42 -40.11 -24.43
CA PRO A 635 33.31 -41.00 -23.28
C PRO A 635 32.87 -42.40 -23.72
N LYS A 636 33.64 -43.42 -23.30
CA LYS A 636 33.30 -44.83 -23.43
C LYS A 636 32.17 -45.18 -22.44
N PHE A 637 31.09 -45.71 -22.98
CA PHE A 637 29.99 -46.36 -22.26
C PHE A 637 30.42 -47.77 -21.82
N ASN A 638 30.21 -48.11 -20.54
CA ASN A 638 30.16 -49.49 -20.07
C ASN A 638 28.85 -49.69 -19.30
N ASN A 639 28.08 -50.68 -19.75
CA ASN A 639 26.88 -51.20 -19.10
C ASN A 639 27.27 -52.03 -17.87
N ILE A 640 26.66 -51.74 -16.72
CA ILE A 640 26.49 -52.72 -15.65
C ILE A 640 25.05 -52.57 -15.12
N LEU A 641 24.24 -53.58 -15.39
CA LEU A 641 22.98 -53.84 -14.71
C LEU A 641 23.29 -54.31 -13.29
N SER A 642 22.60 -53.75 -12.30
CA SER A 642 22.29 -54.46 -11.06
C SER A 642 20.93 -54.01 -10.55
N SER A 643 19.98 -54.95 -10.64
CA SER A 643 18.69 -54.94 -9.96
C SER A 643 18.88 -55.06 -8.45
N SER A 644 18.22 -54.20 -7.68
CA SER A 644 17.95 -54.47 -6.26
C SER A 644 16.56 -53.94 -5.90
N ASP A 645 15.72 -54.90 -5.51
CA ASP A 645 14.34 -54.73 -5.04
C ASP A 645 14.23 -53.74 -3.88
N ILE A 646 13.22 -52.86 -3.96
CA ILE A 646 12.75 -52.06 -2.82
C ILE A 646 11.34 -52.54 -2.50
N LYS A 647 11.20 -53.17 -1.33
CA LYS A 647 9.92 -53.52 -0.72
C LYS A 647 9.20 -52.25 -0.25
N GLU A 648 8.04 -51.97 -0.82
CA GLU A 648 7.09 -50.99 -0.30
C GLU A 648 6.39 -51.53 0.96
N THR A 649 6.62 -50.86 2.09
CA THR A 649 5.78 -50.98 3.29
C THR A 649 4.51 -50.17 3.10
N LYS A 650 3.37 -50.87 3.06
CA LYS A 650 2.01 -50.31 3.10
C LYS A 650 1.79 -49.53 4.40
N ASN A 651 1.40 -48.27 4.28
CA ASN A 651 0.63 -47.56 5.30
C ASN A 651 -0.68 -47.08 4.65
N GLU A 652 -1.77 -47.70 5.08
CA GLU A 652 -3.14 -47.38 4.65
C GLU A 652 -3.60 -46.09 5.32
N ASN A 653 -3.45 -44.97 4.62
CA ASN A 653 -4.31 -43.81 4.79
C ASN A 653 -5.16 -43.69 3.52
N ILE A 654 -6.47 -43.58 3.68
CA ILE A 654 -7.45 -43.56 2.60
C ILE A 654 -7.18 -42.34 1.71
N VAL A 655 -6.52 -42.57 0.58
CA VAL A 655 -6.28 -41.58 -0.48
C VAL A 655 -7.47 -41.63 -1.44
N LEU A 656 -8.26 -40.56 -1.48
CA LEU A 656 -9.27 -40.34 -2.53
C LEU A 656 -8.54 -39.98 -3.84
N THR A 657 -8.06 -41.03 -4.50
CA THR A 657 -7.59 -40.97 -5.89
C THR A 657 -8.83 -40.91 -6.79
N VAL A 658 -8.78 -40.21 -7.94
CA VAL A 658 -9.88 -40.24 -8.94
C VAL A 658 -10.26 -41.70 -9.15
N LYS A 659 -11.50 -42.08 -8.84
CA LYS A 659 -11.99 -43.44 -9.07
C LYS A 659 -11.85 -43.73 -10.57
N ARG A 660 -10.83 -44.51 -10.93
CA ARG A 660 -10.67 -45.01 -12.29
C ARG A 660 -11.83 -45.94 -12.61
N VAL A 661 -12.19 -45.95 -13.88
CA VAL A 661 -13.33 -46.70 -14.42
C VAL A 661 -13.14 -48.20 -14.19
N THR A 662 -14.18 -48.90 -13.71
CA THR A 662 -14.16 -50.37 -13.50
C THR A 662 -14.17 -51.12 -14.83
N GLU A 663 -13.81 -52.41 -14.84
CA GLU A 663 -13.87 -53.22 -16.08
C GLU A 663 -15.29 -53.30 -16.66
N GLU A 664 -16.33 -53.37 -15.81
CA GLU A 664 -17.73 -53.31 -16.24
C GLU A 664 -18.08 -51.98 -16.92
N GLU A 665 -17.57 -50.86 -16.40
CA GLU A 665 -17.79 -49.54 -16.98
C GLU A 665 -17.01 -49.35 -18.29
N LYS A 666 -15.81 -49.94 -18.42
CA LYS A 666 -15.06 -49.94 -19.69
C LYS A 666 -15.81 -50.71 -20.79
N ASP A 667 -16.41 -51.84 -20.44
CA ASP A 667 -17.20 -52.62 -21.40
C ASP A 667 -18.50 -51.90 -21.79
N LEU A 668 -19.11 -51.14 -20.87
CA LEU A 668 -20.22 -50.24 -21.18
C LEU A 668 -19.81 -49.12 -22.16
N LEU A 669 -18.65 -48.49 -21.95
CA LEU A 669 -18.14 -47.46 -22.87
C LEU A 669 -17.87 -48.01 -24.27
N LYS A 670 -17.34 -49.24 -24.38
CA LYS A 670 -17.15 -49.93 -25.67
C LYS A 670 -18.48 -50.23 -26.35
N LYS A 671 -19.47 -50.73 -25.60
CA LYS A 671 -20.81 -51.07 -26.12
C LYS A 671 -21.50 -49.87 -26.78
N HIS A 672 -21.32 -48.67 -26.23
CA HIS A 672 -21.92 -47.43 -26.73
C HIS A 672 -21.01 -46.61 -27.67
N ASN A 673 -19.87 -47.16 -28.10
CA ASN A 673 -18.87 -46.46 -28.92
C ASN A 673 -18.52 -45.05 -28.38
N ALA A 674 -18.38 -44.93 -27.06
CA ALA A 674 -18.11 -43.66 -26.41
C ALA A 674 -16.67 -43.20 -26.72
N THR A 675 -16.52 -42.18 -27.56
CA THR A 675 -15.20 -41.60 -27.88
C THR A 675 -15.00 -40.27 -27.14
N ILE A 676 -13.94 -40.18 -26.34
CA ILE A 676 -13.47 -38.92 -25.76
C ILE A 676 -12.37 -38.37 -26.69
N THR A 677 -12.55 -37.16 -27.20
CA THR A 677 -11.54 -36.53 -28.05
C THR A 677 -10.53 -35.74 -27.21
N ASP A 678 -9.31 -35.55 -27.72
CA ASP A 678 -8.31 -34.67 -27.10
C ASP A 678 -8.86 -33.24 -26.88
N TYR A 679 -9.79 -32.80 -27.73
CA TYR A 679 -10.47 -31.51 -27.56
C TYR A 679 -11.42 -31.49 -26.35
N ASP A 680 -12.13 -32.58 -26.09
CA ASP A 680 -13.00 -32.70 -24.91
C ASP A 680 -12.18 -32.70 -23.61
N ILE A 681 -11.04 -33.41 -23.60
CA ILE A 681 -10.11 -33.41 -22.47
C ILE A 681 -9.52 -32.02 -22.26
N PHE A 682 -9.09 -31.35 -23.32
CA PHE A 682 -8.56 -29.99 -23.26
C PHE A 682 -9.56 -28.99 -22.68
N ARG A 683 -10.83 -29.04 -23.13
CA ARG A 683 -11.87 -28.16 -22.59
C ARG A 683 -12.17 -28.43 -21.12
N TYR A 684 -12.29 -29.70 -20.75
CA TYR A 684 -12.55 -30.08 -19.36
C TYR A 684 -11.39 -29.68 -18.45
N ALA A 685 -10.15 -29.97 -18.86
CA ALA A 685 -8.95 -29.58 -18.14
C ALA A 685 -8.85 -28.05 -17.97
N ASN A 686 -9.24 -27.28 -18.99
CA ASN A 686 -9.30 -25.82 -18.91
C ASN A 686 -10.34 -25.32 -17.91
N ASP A 687 -11.56 -25.85 -17.98
CA ASP A 687 -12.63 -25.46 -17.07
C ASP A 687 -12.26 -25.79 -15.61
N VAL A 688 -11.63 -26.95 -15.39
CA VAL A 688 -11.09 -27.35 -14.07
C VAL A 688 -9.94 -26.44 -13.64
N ALA A 689 -9.00 -26.11 -14.53
CA ALA A 689 -7.88 -25.21 -14.23
C ALA A 689 -8.39 -23.84 -13.75
N ILE A 690 -9.29 -23.22 -14.51
CA ILE A 690 -9.89 -21.92 -14.19
C ILE A 690 -10.66 -21.98 -12.86
N LYS A 691 -11.47 -23.04 -12.66
CA LYS A 691 -12.21 -23.25 -11.41
C LYS A 691 -11.30 -23.32 -10.18
N ASN A 692 -10.08 -23.82 -10.35
CA ASN A 692 -9.08 -23.95 -9.29
C ASN A 692 -8.06 -22.79 -9.26
N GLY A 693 -8.31 -21.69 -9.99
CA GLY A 693 -7.50 -20.48 -9.94
C GLY A 693 -6.24 -20.47 -10.82
N TYR A 694 -6.07 -21.47 -11.69
CA TYR A 694 -4.97 -21.56 -12.66
C TYR A 694 -5.32 -20.85 -13.98
N SER A 695 -4.30 -20.55 -14.78
CA SER A 695 -4.46 -20.00 -16.14
C SER A 695 -5.03 -21.02 -17.12
N SER A 696 -5.81 -20.53 -18.10
CA SER A 696 -6.26 -21.36 -19.20
C SER A 696 -5.07 -21.85 -20.03
N LEU A 697 -5.07 -23.14 -20.34
CA LEU A 697 -4.17 -23.83 -21.26
C LEU A 697 -4.33 -23.23 -22.66
N SER A 698 -3.21 -22.96 -23.32
CA SER A 698 -3.22 -22.56 -24.73
C SER A 698 -3.55 -23.75 -25.64
N MET A 699 -4.23 -23.50 -26.74
CA MET A 699 -4.50 -24.51 -27.78
C MET A 699 -3.19 -25.02 -28.42
N SER A 700 -2.14 -24.19 -28.45
CA SER A 700 -0.82 -24.57 -29.01
C SER A 700 -0.11 -25.68 -28.24
N THR A 701 -0.43 -25.84 -26.96
CA THR A 701 0.13 -26.85 -26.05
C THR A 701 -0.59 -28.21 -26.08
N ILE A 702 -1.62 -28.39 -26.93
CA ILE A 702 -2.32 -29.68 -27.07
C ILE A 702 -1.37 -30.80 -27.53
N LYS A 703 -0.35 -30.49 -28.34
CA LYS A 703 0.60 -31.49 -28.86
C LYS A 703 1.50 -32.10 -27.79
N THR A 704 1.71 -31.42 -26.65
CA THR A 704 2.58 -31.90 -25.58
C THR A 704 1.84 -32.78 -24.55
N LYS A 705 0.51 -32.95 -24.67
CA LYS A 705 -0.36 -33.69 -23.73
C LYS A 705 -0.13 -33.35 -22.25
N ASN A 706 0.42 -32.17 -21.97
CA ASN A 706 0.77 -31.80 -20.60
C ASN A 706 0.93 -30.27 -20.46
N PRO A 707 -0.14 -29.46 -20.62
CA PRO A 707 0.06 -28.04 -20.87
C PRO A 707 0.38 -27.20 -19.63
N ASN A 708 0.16 -27.67 -18.40
CA ASN A 708 0.45 -26.93 -17.17
C ASN A 708 0.68 -27.88 -15.98
N TRP A 709 1.70 -27.58 -15.17
CA TRP A 709 2.05 -28.37 -14.00
C TRP A 709 0.98 -28.33 -12.92
N ILE A 710 0.53 -29.51 -12.51
CA ILE A 710 -0.15 -29.72 -11.24
C ILE A 710 0.84 -30.36 -10.27
N TYR A 711 0.93 -29.80 -9.06
CA TYR A 711 1.91 -30.25 -8.08
C TYR A 711 1.32 -31.34 -7.19
N PRO A 712 2.11 -32.37 -6.82
CA PRO A 712 1.68 -33.35 -5.84
C PRO A 712 1.21 -32.68 -4.55
N SER A 713 0.22 -33.28 -3.90
CA SER A 713 -0.44 -32.79 -2.69
C SER A 713 -1.41 -31.60 -2.87
N ASN A 714 -1.50 -30.98 -4.05
CA ASN A 714 -2.56 -29.99 -4.31
C ASN A 714 -3.94 -30.65 -4.32
N VAL A 715 -4.96 -29.95 -3.82
CA VAL A 715 -6.36 -30.40 -3.88
C VAL A 715 -7.07 -29.67 -5.01
N PHE A 716 -7.46 -30.40 -6.05
CA PHE A 716 -8.29 -29.91 -7.15
C PHE A 716 -9.76 -30.18 -6.89
N ILE A 717 -10.60 -29.20 -7.15
CA ILE A 717 -12.06 -29.32 -7.17
C ILE A 717 -12.49 -29.53 -8.62
N MET A 718 -12.96 -30.73 -8.96
CA MET A 718 -13.49 -31.07 -10.28
C MET A 718 -14.78 -30.28 -10.57
N LEU A 719 -15.27 -30.30 -11.82
CA LEU A 719 -16.46 -29.52 -12.20
C LEU A 719 -17.71 -29.91 -11.41
N ASP A 720 -17.84 -31.17 -11.03
CA ASP A 720 -18.92 -31.73 -10.21
C ASP A 720 -18.72 -31.53 -8.69
N GLY A 721 -17.61 -30.93 -8.28
CA GLY A 721 -17.31 -30.66 -6.87
C GLY A 721 -16.49 -31.74 -6.16
N GLU A 722 -16.14 -32.85 -6.85
CA GLU A 722 -15.24 -33.86 -6.29
C GLU A 722 -13.86 -33.25 -5.99
N LYS A 723 -13.34 -33.51 -4.77
CA LYS A 723 -12.01 -33.08 -4.35
C LYS A 723 -11.00 -34.18 -4.67
N VAL A 724 -9.97 -33.85 -5.44
CA VAL A 724 -8.93 -34.76 -5.89
C VAL A 724 -7.60 -34.27 -5.36
N ILE A 725 -6.87 -35.12 -4.63
CA ILE A 725 -5.50 -34.83 -4.19
C ILE A 725 -4.55 -35.31 -5.29
N VAL A 726 -3.80 -34.38 -5.88
CA VAL A 726 -2.83 -34.65 -6.95
C VAL A 726 -1.70 -35.51 -6.39
N GLN A 727 -1.37 -36.61 -7.04
CA GLN A 727 -0.24 -37.47 -6.69
C GLN A 727 0.99 -37.17 -7.56
N LYS A 728 2.14 -37.72 -7.16
CA LYS A 728 3.37 -37.61 -7.95
C LYS A 728 3.20 -38.32 -9.29
N GLY A 729 3.35 -37.55 -10.38
CA GLY A 729 3.19 -38.04 -11.75
C GLY A 729 1.79 -37.85 -12.34
N ASP A 730 0.82 -37.38 -11.54
CA ASP A 730 -0.48 -36.98 -12.08
C ASP A 730 -0.35 -35.74 -12.96
N THR A 731 -1.06 -35.73 -14.08
CA THR A 731 -1.23 -34.55 -14.93
C THR A 731 -2.68 -34.10 -14.92
N LEU A 732 -2.94 -32.80 -15.10
CA LEU A 732 -4.32 -32.32 -15.17
C LEU A 732 -5.06 -32.95 -16.34
N TRP A 733 -4.33 -33.28 -17.40
CA TRP A 733 -4.83 -34.00 -18.56
C TRP A 733 -5.33 -35.40 -18.18
N ASP A 734 -4.52 -36.19 -17.48
CA ASP A 734 -4.86 -37.57 -17.09
C ASP A 734 -6.00 -37.59 -16.07
N LEU A 735 -5.98 -36.67 -15.10
CA LEU A 735 -7.07 -36.52 -14.14
C LEU A 735 -8.38 -36.13 -14.84
N SER A 736 -8.33 -35.23 -15.80
CA SER A 736 -9.49 -34.81 -16.60
C SER A 736 -10.00 -35.92 -17.50
N HIS A 737 -9.09 -36.68 -18.12
CA HIS A 737 -9.43 -37.83 -18.95
C HIS A 737 -10.14 -38.90 -18.13
N ALA A 738 -9.55 -39.35 -17.02
CA ALA A 738 -10.15 -40.35 -16.14
C ALA A 738 -11.52 -39.90 -15.61
N LYS A 739 -11.67 -38.60 -15.32
CA LYS A 739 -12.94 -38.03 -14.89
C LYS A 739 -13.99 -38.03 -15.99
N LEU A 740 -13.63 -37.65 -17.22
CA LEU A 740 -14.50 -37.70 -18.38
C LEU A 740 -14.92 -39.14 -18.72
N GLU A 741 -14.01 -40.12 -18.62
CA GLU A 741 -14.34 -41.54 -18.80
C GLU A 741 -15.40 -41.99 -17.80
N LYS A 742 -15.23 -41.63 -16.52
CA LYS A 742 -16.21 -41.96 -15.50
C LYS A 742 -17.56 -41.27 -15.72
N MET A 743 -17.56 -39.97 -16.05
CA MET A 743 -18.79 -39.24 -16.38
C MET A 743 -19.51 -39.87 -17.58
N ASN A 744 -18.76 -40.32 -18.59
CA ASN A 744 -19.35 -41.03 -19.73
C ASN A 744 -19.95 -42.37 -19.30
N ALA A 745 -19.27 -43.15 -18.45
CA ALA A 745 -19.80 -44.42 -17.97
C ALA A 745 -21.09 -44.22 -17.17
N ASP A 746 -21.11 -43.26 -16.25
CA ASP A 746 -22.30 -42.93 -15.45
C ASP A 746 -23.44 -42.41 -16.32
N PHE A 747 -23.14 -41.59 -17.35
CA PHE A 747 -24.12 -41.18 -18.36
C PHE A 747 -24.77 -42.38 -19.05
N PHE A 748 -23.99 -43.32 -19.59
CA PHE A 748 -24.55 -44.46 -20.33
C PHE A 748 -25.28 -45.46 -19.44
N LYS A 749 -24.91 -45.61 -18.16
CA LYS A 749 -25.69 -46.40 -17.20
C LYS A 749 -27.12 -45.86 -17.08
N ILE A 750 -27.24 -44.53 -16.96
CA ILE A 750 -28.54 -43.86 -16.87
C ILE A 750 -29.29 -43.98 -18.20
N ILE A 751 -28.62 -43.88 -19.35
CA ILE A 751 -29.25 -44.11 -20.66
C ILE A 751 -29.85 -45.51 -20.77
N GLU A 752 -29.12 -46.56 -20.36
CA GLU A 752 -29.67 -47.93 -20.36
C GLU A 752 -30.85 -48.10 -19.39
N GLU A 753 -30.88 -47.35 -18.29
CA GLU A 753 -32.03 -47.34 -17.38
C GLU A 753 -33.23 -46.59 -17.99
N ILE A 754 -32.98 -45.49 -18.72
CA ILE A 754 -34.01 -44.76 -19.47
C ILE A 754 -34.62 -45.66 -20.55
N GLU A 755 -33.80 -46.42 -21.29
CA GLU A 755 -34.26 -47.35 -22.34
C GLU A 755 -35.15 -48.47 -21.78
N LYS A 756 -34.93 -48.88 -20.52
CA LYS A 756 -35.74 -49.90 -19.82
C LYS A 756 -36.98 -49.29 -19.15
N THR A 757 -37.08 -47.97 -19.06
CA THR A 757 -38.17 -47.26 -18.39
C THR A 757 -39.22 -46.82 -19.41
N PRO A 758 -40.53 -47.05 -19.18
CA PRO A 758 -41.57 -46.61 -20.11
C PRO A 758 -41.52 -45.09 -20.36
N ALA A 759 -41.56 -44.71 -21.63
CA ALA A 759 -41.53 -43.31 -22.06
C ALA A 759 -42.67 -42.49 -21.44
N GLY A 760 -42.41 -41.23 -21.10
CA GLY A 760 -43.41 -40.30 -20.56
C GLY A 760 -43.67 -40.38 -19.05
N THR A 761 -43.12 -41.38 -18.35
CA THR A 761 -43.24 -41.51 -16.88
C THR A 761 -42.46 -40.43 -16.13
N GLU A 762 -42.88 -40.11 -14.89
CA GLU A 762 -42.11 -39.20 -14.01
C GLU A 762 -40.70 -39.75 -13.73
N LYS A 763 -40.56 -41.07 -13.62
CA LYS A 763 -39.26 -41.73 -13.47
C LYS A 763 -38.35 -41.47 -14.67
N ALA A 764 -38.85 -41.60 -15.91
CA ALA A 764 -38.07 -41.30 -17.11
C ALA A 764 -37.64 -39.82 -17.16
N LYS A 765 -38.52 -38.89 -16.75
CA LYS A 765 -38.16 -37.46 -16.67
C LYS A 765 -37.06 -37.19 -15.64
N ALA A 766 -37.14 -37.82 -14.47
CA ALA A 766 -36.12 -37.72 -13.43
C ALA A 766 -34.75 -38.25 -13.91
N LEU A 767 -34.74 -39.42 -14.56
CA LEU A 767 -33.53 -40.02 -15.13
C LEU A 767 -32.92 -39.16 -16.25
N ILE A 768 -33.72 -38.51 -17.11
CA ILE A 768 -33.21 -37.57 -18.12
C ILE A 768 -32.53 -36.36 -17.46
N THR A 769 -33.13 -35.80 -16.41
CA THR A 769 -32.51 -34.70 -15.63
C THR A 769 -31.23 -35.16 -14.92
N GLU A 770 -31.18 -36.41 -14.49
CA GLU A 770 -29.97 -36.99 -13.88
C GLU A 770 -28.86 -37.21 -14.91
N ALA A 771 -29.18 -37.74 -16.09
CA ALA A 771 -28.22 -37.91 -17.19
C ALA A 771 -27.65 -36.58 -17.69
N GLU A 772 -28.44 -35.50 -17.67
CA GLU A 772 -27.99 -34.15 -18.06
C GLU A 772 -26.81 -33.66 -17.20
N LYS A 773 -26.75 -34.05 -15.91
CA LYS A 773 -25.63 -33.70 -15.01
C LYS A 773 -24.28 -34.28 -15.46
N TYR A 774 -24.30 -35.38 -16.21
CA TYR A 774 -23.11 -36.05 -16.71
C TYR A 774 -22.83 -35.73 -18.20
N SER A 775 -23.68 -34.92 -18.86
CA SER A 775 -23.56 -34.60 -20.28
C SER A 775 -22.55 -33.46 -20.55
N TYR A 776 -21.28 -33.83 -20.78
CA TYR A 776 -20.23 -32.84 -21.09
C TYR A 776 -19.95 -32.72 -22.59
N THR A 777 -19.93 -33.85 -23.30
CA THR A 777 -19.59 -33.91 -24.74
C THR A 777 -20.76 -33.44 -25.62
N SER A 778 -20.45 -32.97 -26.84
CA SER A 778 -21.47 -32.58 -27.81
C SER A 778 -22.37 -33.75 -28.24
N PHE A 779 -21.84 -34.97 -28.23
CA PHE A 779 -22.59 -36.19 -28.54
C PHE A 779 -23.65 -36.49 -27.47
N GLN A 780 -23.28 -36.45 -26.19
CA GLN A 780 -24.22 -36.67 -25.07
C GLN A 780 -25.34 -35.64 -25.05
N LYS A 781 -25.00 -34.37 -25.31
CA LYS A 781 -26.01 -33.29 -25.38
C LYS A 781 -27.05 -33.55 -26.47
N LYS A 782 -26.64 -34.04 -27.64
CA LYS A 782 -27.56 -34.45 -28.72
C LYS A 782 -28.45 -35.63 -28.32
N ILE A 783 -27.94 -36.59 -27.53
CA ILE A 783 -28.75 -37.71 -27.01
C ILE A 783 -29.83 -37.18 -26.05
N ILE A 784 -29.47 -36.30 -25.12
CA ILE A 784 -30.43 -35.68 -24.19
C ILE A 784 -31.48 -34.86 -24.94
N GLU A 785 -31.09 -34.07 -25.94
CA GLU A 785 -32.01 -33.32 -26.79
C GLU A 785 -33.00 -34.24 -27.52
N LYS A 786 -32.53 -35.37 -28.07
CA LYS A 786 -33.36 -36.37 -28.74
C LYS A 786 -34.36 -37.06 -27.78
N LEU A 787 -33.91 -37.36 -26.56
CA LEU A 787 -34.76 -37.93 -25.51
C LEU A 787 -35.82 -36.92 -25.01
N ARG A 788 -35.53 -35.61 -25.08
CA ARG A 788 -36.49 -34.54 -24.79
C ARG A 788 -37.48 -34.28 -25.93
N SER A 789 -37.05 -34.48 -27.19
CA SER A 789 -37.89 -34.27 -28.38
C SER A 789 -38.85 -35.43 -28.64
N ASN A 790 -38.57 -36.63 -28.14
CA ASN A 790 -39.47 -37.80 -28.17
C ASN A 790 -40.58 -37.72 -27.09
N LYS A 791 -41.03 -36.51 -26.75
CA LYS A 791 -42.14 -36.23 -25.83
C LYS A 791 -43.49 -36.40 -26.51
#